data_AF-A0A8B6E042-F1
#
_entry.id   AF-A0A8B6E042-F1
#
_cell.length_a   1.000
_cell.length_b   1.000
_cell.length_c   1.000
_cell.angle_alpha   90.00
_cell.angle_beta   90.00
_cell.angle_gamma   90.00
#
_symmetry.space_group_name_H-M   'P 1'
#
loop_
_entity.id
_entity.type
_entity.pdbx_description
1 polymer ?
#
loop_
_entity_poly.entity_id
_entity_poly.type
_entity_poly.pdbx_seq_one_letter_code
_entity_poly.pdbx_strand_id
1 'polypeptide(L)'
;MSSDNMVLSAAGLLGGIELPEFTILNIISWICSAAMIFGGVVPFIPQYRDIQRSGNADGFSPFVCLTLLIANILRIMFWFGKHYELPLLAQSIIMLFAMMALVHLCVHVRRKTEIIVAKQHKFTDFDWDYFWMWTDFHSYVEFIFAFIALFGLITYLFLYNMYVVETIGFLAVFAEAMLGAPQFYRNFTNKSTQGMSKKMVGFWTMGDIFKTGYFIVREAPPQFWICGMLQVSIDISIFLQNTEMAPHKKEKCKYWEKCFRKDPAHKRDFLHPGDKEDTKSTDVEMKDETVSKPTLKRSDTDILMDDETKETKPKLKRNRTHVISDDEDDDEPSPPPVKKLRSKTVSVTKKTGSGDSKKDTDDDDAVASGSSEDVYIPKCQYWDECYRKDPNHRKQYRHPGDGRKSSRPKPAKKLEEGVQVSLTGGYRLKRLGSDFTCTCIGWKIQKNATNKRTCKHLREYLGDTFEKARIGQLPVEKRKPVEPSQRFQHITISLLLAHKYEAKNCSNPVGWWISEKLDGVRAFWNGKCFYSRLGNPFYAPKWFTKDLPKDIHLDGELFGGRKKFQQTIKVVKNAECADWNKIKYCVFDSPNMGKDTFEKRTKTVKDWFDANKPQYAEFCDQYKCTSKQQLEDDLKKMIKLGGEGLMIREPGSVYERCRSKTLLKLKKFYDAEAVVIGYDPGKGRVTGAVGALKCRMECGKEFKVGSGLSDKDRKRPPKIGSIITYKFQEYTNSGSPRFPTYLGVRIDATEPKDAELPELPDDI
;
A
#
# COMPACT_ATOMS: atom_id res chain seq x y z
N MET A 1 16.96 -15.44 79.08
CA MET A 1 15.59 -15.99 78.96
C MET A 1 14.62 -14.81 78.95
N SER A 2 13.58 -14.79 78.12
CA SER A 2 13.42 -15.53 76.86
C SER A 2 12.61 -14.71 75.86
N SER A 3 12.78 -15.03 74.59
CA SER A 3 12.03 -14.51 73.46
C SER A 3 10.53 -14.76 73.60
N ASP A 4 9.69 -13.73 73.43
CA ASP A 4 8.27 -13.85 73.03
C ASP A 4 7.62 -12.52 72.53
N ASN A 5 8.39 -11.43 72.39
CA ASN A 5 7.88 -10.09 72.06
C ASN A 5 8.15 -9.63 70.60
N MET A 6 8.16 -10.55 69.62
CA MET A 6 8.41 -10.17 68.21
C MET A 6 7.57 -10.92 67.16
N VAL A 7 6.35 -11.36 67.53
CA VAL A 7 5.37 -11.95 66.58
C VAL A 7 4.05 -11.13 66.53
N LEU A 8 3.78 -10.32 67.56
CA LEU A 8 2.54 -9.54 67.75
C LEU A 8 2.47 -8.22 66.95
N SER A 9 2.94 -8.21 65.69
CA SER A 9 2.92 -7.00 64.82
C SER A 9 2.44 -7.24 63.38
N ALA A 10 1.91 -8.43 63.06
CA ALA A 10 1.40 -8.74 61.71
C ALA A 10 -0.12 -8.99 61.65
N ALA A 11 -0.77 -9.34 62.76
CA ALA A 11 -2.19 -9.71 62.80
C ALA A 11 -3.16 -8.51 62.84
N GLY A 12 -2.69 -7.31 63.17
CA GLY A 12 -3.53 -6.11 63.33
C GLY A 12 -3.84 -5.32 62.05
N LEU A 13 -3.30 -5.74 60.90
CA LEU A 13 -3.38 -4.99 59.62
C LEU A 13 -4.11 -5.74 58.49
N LEU A 14 -4.70 -6.91 58.78
CA LEU A 14 -5.57 -7.67 57.87
C LEU A 14 -6.98 -7.83 58.47
N GLY A 15 -7.51 -6.74 59.03
CA GLY A 15 -8.88 -6.67 59.49
C GLY A 15 -9.86 -6.69 58.33
N GLY A 16 -10.48 -7.86 58.08
CA GLY A 16 -11.70 -7.99 57.29
C GLY A 16 -11.63 -7.49 55.85
N ILE A 17 -10.98 -8.23 54.95
CA ILE A 17 -11.43 -8.24 53.55
C ILE A 17 -12.75 -9.01 53.52
N GLU A 18 -13.86 -8.32 53.79
CA GLU A 18 -15.18 -8.83 53.43
C GLU A 18 -15.20 -8.99 51.92
N LEU A 19 -15.22 -10.25 51.45
CA LEU A 19 -15.44 -10.55 50.05
C LEU A 19 -16.82 -9.98 49.68
N PRO A 20 -16.92 -9.03 48.74
CA PRO A 20 -18.19 -8.40 48.41
C PRO A 20 -19.17 -9.48 47.96
N GLU A 21 -20.38 -9.48 48.50
CA GLU A 21 -21.38 -10.48 48.15
C GLU A 21 -21.52 -10.60 46.64
N PHE A 22 -21.45 -11.82 46.10
CA PHE A 22 -21.58 -12.11 44.67
C PHE A 22 -23.04 -12.00 44.18
N THR A 23 -23.74 -10.99 44.68
CA THR A 23 -25.08 -10.57 44.29
C THR A 23 -25.10 -10.29 42.79
N ILE A 24 -26.17 -10.75 42.12
CA ILE A 24 -26.32 -10.66 40.66
C ILE A 24 -26.17 -9.21 40.15
N LEU A 25 -26.59 -8.22 40.96
CA LEU A 25 -26.43 -6.79 40.70
C LEU A 25 -24.95 -6.35 40.62
N ASN A 26 -24.06 -6.91 41.44
CA ASN A 26 -22.63 -6.63 41.38
C ASN A 26 -22.02 -7.18 40.09
N ILE A 27 -22.38 -8.40 39.69
CA ILE A 27 -21.93 -9.01 38.43
C ILE A 27 -22.41 -8.17 37.23
N ILE A 28 -23.67 -7.72 37.23
CA ILE A 28 -24.23 -6.82 36.20
C ILE A 28 -23.47 -5.47 36.18
N SER A 29 -23.22 -4.87 37.35
CA SER A 29 -22.46 -3.61 37.48
C SER A 29 -21.06 -3.72 36.87
N TRP A 30 -20.33 -4.79 37.17
CA TRP A 30 -18.99 -5.06 36.60
C TRP A 30 -19.03 -5.27 35.08
N ILE A 31 -20.02 -6.03 34.57
CA ILE A 31 -20.21 -6.22 33.12
C ILE A 31 -20.52 -4.90 32.42
N CYS A 32 -21.37 -4.06 33.00
CA CYS A 32 -21.69 -2.73 32.47
C CYS A 32 -20.48 -1.79 32.46
N SER A 33 -19.69 -1.77 33.52
CA SER A 33 -18.43 -1.00 33.59
C SER A 33 -17.41 -1.47 32.54
N ALA A 34 -17.23 -2.77 32.37
CA ALA A 34 -16.35 -3.32 31.33
C ALA A 34 -16.86 -3.00 29.91
N ALA A 35 -18.18 -3.07 29.69
CA ALA A 35 -18.82 -2.68 28.42
C ALA A 35 -18.63 -1.19 28.11
N MET A 36 -18.72 -0.30 29.11
CA MET A 36 -18.40 1.12 28.96
C MET A 36 -16.92 1.33 28.60
N ILE A 37 -15.99 0.72 29.35
CA ILE A 37 -14.54 0.86 29.17
C ILE A 37 -14.08 0.45 27.76
N PHE A 38 -14.50 -0.73 27.28
CA PHE A 38 -14.01 -1.29 26.02
C PHE A 38 -14.93 -1.03 24.82
N GLY A 39 -16.23 -0.78 25.04
CA GLY A 39 -17.25 -0.76 23.98
C GLY A 39 -16.96 0.25 22.87
N GLY A 40 -16.44 1.43 23.21
CA GLY A 40 -16.06 2.45 22.22
C GLY A 40 -14.90 2.01 21.30
N VAL A 41 -14.02 1.11 21.75
CA VAL A 41 -12.83 0.67 20.99
C VAL A 41 -13.15 -0.50 20.05
N VAL A 42 -14.12 -1.36 20.42
CA VAL A 42 -14.49 -2.57 19.66
C VAL A 42 -14.76 -2.30 18.16
N PRO A 43 -15.49 -1.25 17.73
CA PRO A 43 -15.71 -0.95 16.31
C PRO A 43 -14.44 -0.71 15.48
N PHE A 44 -13.35 -0.28 16.11
CA PHE A 44 -12.09 0.03 15.42
C PHE A 44 -11.17 -1.19 15.26
N ILE A 45 -11.40 -2.28 16.00
CA ILE A 45 -10.59 -3.50 15.91
C ILE A 45 -10.72 -4.19 14.54
N PRO A 46 -11.91 -4.36 13.93
CA PRO A 46 -12.03 -4.82 12.54
C PRO A 46 -11.34 -3.87 11.55
N GLN A 47 -11.55 -2.56 11.72
CA GLN A 47 -11.01 -1.53 10.82
C GLN A 47 -9.47 -1.55 10.78
N TYR A 48 -8.82 -1.67 11.94
CA TYR A 48 -7.37 -1.83 12.06
C TYR A 48 -6.89 -3.07 11.29
N ARG A 49 -7.53 -4.23 11.54
CA ARG A 49 -7.14 -5.52 10.92
C ARG A 49 -7.30 -5.49 9.40
N ASP A 50 -8.31 -4.82 8.88
CA ASP A 50 -8.55 -4.78 7.44
C ASP A 50 -7.66 -3.75 6.71
N ILE A 51 -7.28 -2.64 7.34
CA ILE A 51 -6.20 -1.76 6.84
C ILE A 51 -4.86 -2.53 6.81
N GLN A 52 -4.54 -3.24 7.90
CA GLN A 52 -3.31 -4.04 8.01
C GLN A 52 -3.22 -5.16 6.97
N ARG A 53 -4.35 -5.86 6.70
CA ARG A 53 -4.43 -6.94 5.70
C ARG A 53 -4.42 -6.44 4.26
N SER A 54 -5.09 -5.32 3.97
CA SER A 54 -5.23 -4.80 2.61
C SER A 54 -4.01 -4.03 2.12
N GLY A 55 -3.17 -3.53 3.04
CA GLY A 55 -2.08 -2.61 2.70
C GLY A 55 -2.58 -1.27 2.16
N ASN A 56 -3.82 -0.89 2.49
CA ASN A 56 -4.46 0.32 1.98
C ASN A 56 -5.19 1.07 3.10
N ALA A 57 -4.84 2.34 3.30
CA ALA A 57 -5.44 3.24 4.29
C ALA A 57 -6.23 4.40 3.65
N ASP A 58 -6.62 4.30 2.38
CA ASP A 58 -7.49 5.26 1.68
C ASP A 58 -8.94 5.20 2.18
N GLY A 59 -9.40 4.01 2.60
CA GLY A 59 -10.77 3.76 3.03
C GLY A 59 -11.12 4.25 4.43
N PHE A 60 -10.19 4.95 5.10
CA PHE A 60 -10.35 5.46 6.46
C PHE A 60 -9.88 6.92 6.56
N SER A 61 -10.66 7.75 7.23
CA SER A 61 -10.32 9.17 7.45
C SER A 61 -9.55 9.34 8.76
N PRO A 62 -8.29 9.82 8.74
CA PRO A 62 -7.51 10.01 9.97
C PRO A 62 -8.13 11.09 10.87
N PHE A 63 -8.97 11.98 10.33
CA PHE A 63 -9.71 12.98 11.11
C PHE A 63 -10.70 12.37 12.12
N VAL A 64 -11.16 11.12 11.91
CA VAL A 64 -11.93 10.39 12.92
C VAL A 64 -11.09 10.17 14.18
N CYS A 65 -9.80 9.82 14.01
CA CYS A 65 -8.87 9.74 15.14
C CYS A 65 -8.61 11.12 15.77
N LEU A 66 -8.53 12.21 14.98
CA LEU A 66 -8.35 13.55 15.55
C LEU A 66 -9.50 13.92 16.50
N THR A 67 -10.74 13.80 16.03
CA THR A 67 -11.93 14.14 16.82
C THR A 67 -11.98 13.33 18.10
N LEU A 68 -11.71 12.01 18.02
CA LEU A 68 -11.72 11.14 19.20
C LEU A 68 -10.53 11.40 20.14
N LEU A 69 -9.33 11.72 19.65
CA LEU A 69 -8.19 12.11 20.48
C LEU A 69 -8.50 13.41 21.23
N ILE A 70 -8.96 14.46 20.54
CA ILE A 70 -9.32 15.74 21.17
C ILE A 70 -10.45 15.55 22.19
N ALA A 71 -11.54 14.87 21.82
CA ALA A 71 -12.68 14.62 22.70
C ALA A 71 -12.26 13.91 24.00
N ASN A 72 -11.39 12.90 23.91
CA ASN A 72 -10.97 12.12 25.08
C ASN A 72 -9.86 12.81 25.89
N ILE A 73 -8.99 13.63 25.28
CA ILE A 73 -8.08 14.52 26.02
C ILE A 73 -8.89 15.55 26.83
N LEU A 74 -9.82 16.26 26.18
CA LEU A 74 -10.65 17.26 26.87
C LEU A 74 -11.52 16.62 27.96
N ARG A 75 -11.97 15.37 27.78
CA ARG A 75 -12.70 14.63 28.81
C ARG A 75 -11.84 14.30 30.04
N ILE A 76 -10.59 13.88 29.83
CA ILE A 76 -9.62 13.68 30.91
C ILE A 76 -9.33 15.01 31.63
N MET A 77 -9.21 16.13 30.91
CA MET A 77 -9.03 17.46 31.53
C MET A 77 -10.26 17.87 32.36
N PHE A 78 -11.48 17.64 31.85
CA PHE A 78 -12.73 17.89 32.58
C PHE A 78 -12.79 17.12 33.91
N TRP A 79 -12.30 15.87 33.96
CA TRP A 79 -12.30 15.05 35.17
C TRP A 79 -11.55 15.70 36.35
N PHE A 80 -10.50 16.48 36.09
CA PHE A 80 -9.75 17.19 37.14
C PHE A 80 -10.53 18.38 37.74
N GLY A 81 -11.42 19.00 36.97
CA GLY A 81 -12.29 20.07 37.47
C GLY A 81 -13.63 19.56 38.04
N LYS A 82 -14.12 18.42 37.54
CA LYS A 82 -15.36 17.77 37.98
C LYS A 82 -15.24 16.26 37.84
N HIS A 83 -14.95 15.59 38.96
CA HIS A 83 -14.84 14.13 38.99
C HIS A 83 -16.14 13.46 38.56
N TYR A 84 -15.99 12.37 37.80
CA TYR A 84 -17.06 11.48 37.39
C TYR A 84 -16.54 10.03 37.41
N GLU A 85 -17.46 9.08 37.27
CA GLU A 85 -17.23 7.61 37.26
C GLU A 85 -15.93 7.15 36.58
N LEU A 86 -15.09 6.41 37.31
CA LEU A 86 -13.79 5.91 36.84
C LEU A 86 -13.85 5.08 35.55
N PRO A 87 -14.89 4.24 35.29
CA PRO A 87 -15.05 3.56 34.00
C PRO A 87 -15.06 4.50 32.78
N LEU A 88 -15.58 5.73 32.91
CA LEU A 88 -15.58 6.71 31.81
C LEU A 88 -14.19 7.33 31.60
N LEU A 89 -13.39 7.48 32.67
CA LEU A 89 -12.00 7.96 32.58
C LEU A 89 -11.12 6.89 31.92
N ALA A 90 -11.27 5.63 32.34
CA ALA A 90 -10.60 4.48 31.75
C ALA A 90 -10.99 4.29 30.26
N GLN A 91 -12.27 4.43 29.90
CA GLN A 91 -12.73 4.45 28.51
C GLN A 91 -11.94 5.47 27.68
N SER A 92 -11.77 6.70 28.19
CA SER A 92 -11.03 7.76 27.48
C SER A 92 -9.55 7.45 27.34
N ILE A 93 -8.89 6.93 28.37
CA ILE A 93 -7.46 6.57 28.31
C ILE A 93 -7.22 5.47 27.26
N ILE A 94 -8.01 4.39 27.28
CA ILE A 94 -7.86 3.29 26.30
C ILE A 94 -8.19 3.77 24.88
N MET A 95 -9.16 4.68 24.71
CA MET A 95 -9.48 5.30 23.42
C MET A 95 -8.28 6.09 22.85
N LEU A 96 -7.50 6.81 23.67
CA LEU A 96 -6.29 7.50 23.20
C LEU A 96 -5.28 6.52 22.59
N PHE A 97 -4.96 5.43 23.30
CA PHE A 97 -4.05 4.41 22.80
C PHE A 97 -4.56 3.74 21.51
N ALA A 98 -5.85 3.40 21.45
CA ALA A 98 -6.47 2.81 20.27
C ALA A 98 -6.40 3.75 19.04
N MET A 99 -6.68 5.04 19.23
CA MET A 99 -6.62 6.02 18.14
C MET A 99 -5.18 6.29 17.69
N MET A 100 -4.21 6.39 18.61
CA MET A 100 -2.79 6.55 18.24
C MET A 100 -2.24 5.33 17.49
N ALA A 101 -2.61 4.11 17.89
CA ALA A 101 -2.26 2.89 17.17
C ALA A 101 -2.84 2.86 15.74
N LEU A 102 -4.09 3.32 15.56
CA LEU A 102 -4.74 3.40 14.25
C LEU A 102 -4.11 4.49 13.35
N VAL A 103 -3.74 5.65 13.90
CA VAL A 103 -2.97 6.69 13.19
C VAL A 103 -1.60 6.16 12.76
N HIS A 104 -0.87 5.49 13.66
CA HIS A 104 0.42 4.87 13.34
C HIS A 104 0.31 3.88 12.17
N LEU A 105 -0.70 2.99 12.20
CA LEU A 105 -0.96 2.06 11.11
C LEU A 105 -1.27 2.79 9.79
N CYS A 106 -2.11 3.82 9.81
CA CYS A 106 -2.45 4.59 8.61
C CYS A 106 -1.23 5.28 7.98
N VAL A 107 -0.36 5.92 8.80
CA VAL A 107 0.88 6.55 8.34
C VAL A 107 1.86 5.50 7.78
N HIS A 108 2.04 4.39 8.51
CA HIS A 108 2.92 3.29 8.10
C HIS A 108 2.51 2.66 6.76
N VAL A 109 1.20 2.47 6.55
CA VAL A 109 0.65 1.94 5.31
C VAL A 109 0.80 2.95 4.16
N ARG A 110 0.41 4.22 4.34
CA ARG A 110 0.52 5.24 3.28
C ARG A 110 1.96 5.39 2.79
N ARG A 111 2.92 5.49 3.72
CA ARG A 111 4.37 5.56 3.42
C ARG A 111 4.89 4.35 2.61
N LYS A 112 4.31 3.16 2.78
CA LYS A 112 4.69 1.96 2.01
C LYS A 112 4.08 1.93 0.60
N THR A 113 2.94 2.59 0.39
CA THR A 113 2.17 2.52 -0.87
C THR A 113 2.47 3.69 -1.82
N GLU A 114 3.03 4.81 -1.32
CA GLU A 114 3.46 5.95 -2.13
C GLU A 114 4.74 5.67 -2.93
N ILE A 115 4.57 5.26 -4.19
CA ILE A 115 5.66 5.02 -5.15
C ILE A 115 6.17 6.33 -5.81
N ILE A 116 5.42 7.42 -5.70
CA ILE A 116 5.76 8.75 -6.24
C ILE A 116 5.61 9.78 -5.12
N VAL A 117 6.68 10.55 -4.88
CA VAL A 117 6.84 11.43 -3.71
C VAL A 117 6.09 12.75 -3.88
N ALA A 118 5.07 12.96 -3.05
CA ALA A 118 4.49 14.28 -2.78
C ALA A 118 5.42 15.14 -1.89
N LYS A 119 5.06 16.39 -1.60
CA LYS A 119 5.79 17.19 -0.59
C LYS A 119 5.73 16.44 0.76
N GLN A 120 6.85 16.39 1.50
CA GLN A 120 6.82 15.90 2.87
C GLN A 120 6.19 16.98 3.76
N HIS A 121 5.17 16.58 4.51
CA HIS A 121 4.47 17.45 5.46
C HIS A 121 4.71 16.97 6.89
N LYS A 122 4.87 17.93 7.80
CA LYS A 122 5.24 17.75 9.21
C LYS A 122 4.49 18.74 10.11
N PHE A 123 4.34 18.44 11.39
CA PHE A 123 3.72 19.39 12.32
C PHE A 123 4.45 20.75 12.36
N THR A 124 5.79 20.71 12.34
CA THR A 124 6.64 21.93 12.35
C THR A 124 6.68 22.72 11.04
N ASP A 125 5.93 22.34 9.99
CA ASP A 125 5.88 23.10 8.74
C ASP A 125 4.79 24.19 8.72
N PHE A 126 3.85 24.15 9.69
CA PHE A 126 2.71 25.06 9.83
C PHE A 126 1.85 25.21 8.55
N ASP A 127 1.86 24.21 7.67
CA ASP A 127 1.11 24.17 6.42
C ASP A 127 -0.34 23.71 6.69
N TRP A 128 -1.20 24.66 7.05
CA TRP A 128 -2.58 24.42 7.46
C TRP A 128 -3.43 23.63 6.45
N ASP A 129 -3.13 23.70 5.15
CA ASP A 129 -3.77 22.89 4.10
C ASP A 129 -3.52 21.37 4.25
N TYR A 130 -2.53 20.99 5.06
CA TYR A 130 -2.10 19.62 5.35
C TYR A 130 -2.16 19.28 6.84
N PHE A 131 -2.87 20.09 7.64
CA PHE A 131 -3.15 19.80 9.04
C PHE A 131 -3.74 18.38 9.22
N TRP A 132 -3.18 17.62 10.16
CA TRP A 132 -3.52 16.21 10.43
C TRP A 132 -3.36 15.26 9.21
N MET A 133 -2.55 15.63 8.22
CA MET A 133 -2.18 14.80 7.06
C MET A 133 -0.66 14.66 6.91
N TRP A 134 0.08 14.74 8.02
CA TRP A 134 1.53 14.63 8.06
C TRP A 134 2.06 13.26 7.63
N THR A 135 3.28 13.27 7.11
CA THR A 135 3.95 12.11 6.48
C THR A 135 4.74 11.22 7.46
N ASP A 136 4.81 11.62 8.72
CA ASP A 136 5.41 10.87 9.81
C ASP A 136 4.54 10.88 11.08
N PHE A 137 4.71 9.84 11.89
CA PHE A 137 3.94 9.62 13.11
C PHE A 137 4.37 10.57 14.24
N HIS A 138 5.65 10.98 14.26
CA HIS A 138 6.17 11.92 15.25
C HIS A 138 5.42 13.25 15.23
N SER A 139 5.12 13.79 14.05
CA SER A 139 4.28 15.00 13.89
C SER A 139 2.92 14.91 14.60
N TYR A 140 2.26 13.73 14.58
CA TYR A 140 0.99 13.54 15.29
C TYR A 140 1.20 13.48 16.82
N VAL A 141 2.29 12.85 17.27
CA VAL A 141 2.68 12.78 18.69
C VAL A 141 3.04 14.17 19.23
N GLU A 142 3.83 14.95 18.48
CA GLU A 142 4.22 16.33 18.80
C GLU A 142 2.99 17.24 18.93
N PHE A 143 2.04 17.18 17.98
CA PHE A 143 0.78 17.93 18.08
C PHE A 143 -0.02 17.54 19.32
N ILE A 144 -0.13 16.24 19.63
CA ILE A 144 -0.91 15.75 20.78
C ILE A 144 -0.26 16.19 22.10
N PHE A 145 1.06 16.15 22.24
CA PHE A 145 1.75 16.71 23.40
C PHE A 145 1.56 18.23 23.52
N ALA A 146 1.66 18.98 22.42
CA ALA A 146 1.42 20.42 22.42
C ALA A 146 -0.03 20.77 22.81
N PHE A 147 -1.01 20.00 22.33
CA PHE A 147 -2.42 20.16 22.68
C PHE A 147 -2.68 19.84 24.16
N ILE A 148 -2.13 18.73 24.68
CA ILE A 148 -2.21 18.35 26.09
C ILE A 148 -1.57 19.42 26.99
N ALA A 149 -0.39 19.93 26.64
CA ALA A 149 0.28 20.97 27.41
C ALA A 149 -0.52 22.29 27.43
N LEU A 150 -1.04 22.72 26.28
CA LEU A 150 -1.84 23.94 26.15
C LEU A 150 -3.16 23.85 26.94
N PHE A 151 -3.95 22.80 26.70
CA PHE A 151 -5.24 22.64 27.38
C PHE A 151 -5.10 22.24 28.85
N GLY A 152 -4.04 21.52 29.21
CA GLY A 152 -3.69 21.25 30.61
C GLY A 152 -3.35 22.53 31.37
N LEU A 153 -2.54 23.42 30.79
CA LEU A 153 -2.23 24.73 31.38
C LEU A 153 -3.48 25.60 31.54
N ILE A 154 -4.35 25.64 30.52
CA ILE A 154 -5.64 26.37 30.59
C ILE A 154 -6.52 25.78 31.71
N THR A 155 -6.65 24.46 31.77
CA THR A 155 -7.47 23.77 32.79
C THR A 155 -6.92 24.03 34.20
N TYR A 156 -5.60 24.01 34.38
CA TYR A 156 -4.94 24.32 35.66
C TYR A 156 -5.16 25.77 36.10
N LEU A 157 -4.93 26.74 35.20
CA LEU A 157 -5.09 28.17 35.51
C LEU A 157 -6.54 28.58 35.82
N PHE A 158 -7.51 27.89 35.23
CA PHE A 158 -8.93 28.20 35.37
C PHE A 158 -9.73 27.12 36.13
N LEU A 159 -9.07 26.25 36.89
CA LEU A 159 -9.70 25.09 37.56
C LEU A 159 -10.86 25.48 38.50
N TYR A 160 -10.73 26.62 39.17
CA TYR A 160 -11.75 27.17 40.08
C TYR A 160 -12.88 27.92 39.35
N ASN A 161 -12.79 28.13 38.04
CA ASN A 161 -13.82 28.80 37.25
C ASN A 161 -14.79 27.77 36.66
N MET A 162 -15.92 27.58 37.35
CA MET A 162 -17.00 26.66 36.95
C MET A 162 -17.38 26.81 35.47
N TYR A 163 -17.51 28.04 34.94
CA TYR A 163 -17.90 28.24 33.54
C TYR A 163 -16.87 27.66 32.55
N VAL A 164 -15.58 27.73 32.88
CA VAL A 164 -14.51 27.15 32.05
C VAL A 164 -14.54 25.62 32.15
N VAL A 165 -14.66 25.06 33.35
CA VAL A 165 -14.72 23.61 33.58
C VAL A 165 -15.94 22.98 32.88
N GLU A 166 -17.14 23.52 33.09
CA GLU A 166 -18.37 23.02 32.45
C GLU A 166 -18.32 23.16 30.91
N THR A 167 -17.63 24.19 30.39
CA THR A 167 -17.40 24.39 28.94
C THR A 167 -16.42 23.36 28.37
N ILE A 168 -15.31 23.07 29.05
CA ILE A 168 -14.36 22.01 28.65
C ILE A 168 -15.08 20.65 28.64
N GLY A 169 -15.88 20.36 29.67
CA GLY A 169 -16.73 19.18 29.72
C GLY A 169 -17.71 19.10 28.55
N PHE A 170 -18.43 20.19 28.24
CA PHE A 170 -19.35 20.25 27.11
C PHE A 170 -18.64 20.00 25.78
N LEU A 171 -17.53 20.70 25.51
CA LEU A 171 -16.75 20.52 24.28
C LEU A 171 -16.23 19.09 24.13
N ALA A 172 -15.84 18.43 25.22
CA ALA A 172 -15.34 17.06 25.23
C ALA A 172 -16.38 16.01 24.81
N VAL A 173 -17.64 16.14 25.25
CA VAL A 173 -18.72 15.21 24.83
C VAL A 173 -19.41 15.66 23.54
N PHE A 174 -19.50 16.96 23.27
CA PHE A 174 -20.05 17.49 22.03
C PHE A 174 -19.19 17.12 20.81
N ALA A 175 -17.86 17.15 20.94
CA ALA A 175 -16.95 16.68 19.88
C ALA A 175 -17.13 15.19 19.56
N GLU A 176 -17.41 14.35 20.56
CA GLU A 176 -17.75 12.94 20.33
C GLU A 176 -19.15 12.79 19.71
N ALA A 177 -20.13 13.57 20.18
CA ALA A 177 -21.49 13.54 19.63
C ALA A 177 -21.58 13.98 18.15
N MET A 178 -20.70 14.86 17.72
CA MET A 178 -20.61 15.30 16.33
C MET A 178 -19.93 14.29 15.38
N LEU A 179 -19.45 13.13 15.84
CA LEU A 179 -18.76 12.16 14.99
C LEU A 179 -19.66 11.61 13.86
N GLY A 180 -20.96 11.43 14.12
CA GLY A 180 -21.93 10.96 13.13
C GLY A 180 -22.46 12.06 12.17
N ALA A 181 -22.43 13.32 12.60
CA ALA A 181 -23.09 14.42 11.86
C ALA A 181 -22.56 14.65 10.42
N PRO A 182 -21.24 14.56 10.13
CA PRO A 182 -20.73 14.61 8.75
C PRO A 182 -21.26 13.48 7.87
N GLN A 183 -21.55 12.31 8.43
CA GLN A 183 -22.12 11.17 7.68
C GLN A 183 -23.61 11.36 7.42
N PHE A 184 -24.37 11.85 8.40
CA PHE A 184 -25.77 12.26 8.24
C PHE A 184 -25.95 13.31 7.14
N TYR A 185 -25.11 14.36 7.16
CA TYR A 185 -25.11 15.40 6.13
C TYR A 185 -24.73 14.83 4.76
N ARG A 186 -23.70 13.99 4.68
CA ARG A 186 -23.26 13.34 3.43
C ARG A 186 -24.33 12.44 2.81
N ASN A 187 -25.08 11.69 3.62
CA ASN A 187 -26.24 10.92 3.16
C ASN A 187 -27.32 11.84 2.58
N PHE A 188 -27.66 12.92 3.30
CA PHE A 188 -28.70 13.88 2.91
C PHE A 188 -28.38 14.58 1.58
N THR A 189 -27.16 15.12 1.43
CA THR A 189 -26.73 15.79 0.19
C THR A 189 -26.69 14.82 -1.01
N ASN A 190 -26.21 13.59 -0.81
CA ASN A 190 -26.01 12.64 -1.91
C ASN A 190 -27.25 11.76 -2.21
N LYS A 191 -28.31 11.84 -1.38
CA LYS A 191 -29.50 10.96 -1.42
C LYS A 191 -29.15 9.47 -1.56
N SER A 192 -28.07 9.04 -0.90
CA SER A 192 -27.50 7.70 -1.05
C SER A 192 -26.69 7.30 0.17
N THR A 193 -26.97 6.10 0.70
CA THR A 193 -26.25 5.49 1.83
C THR A 193 -25.16 4.50 1.39
N GLN A 194 -24.72 4.56 0.12
CA GLN A 194 -23.67 3.66 -0.38
C GLN A 194 -22.42 3.64 0.52
N GLY A 195 -22.09 2.45 1.02
CA GLY A 195 -20.98 2.20 1.95
C GLY A 195 -21.40 2.01 3.42
N MET A 196 -22.63 2.39 3.81
CA MET A 196 -23.13 2.27 5.19
C MET A 196 -23.91 0.95 5.40
N SER A 197 -23.33 0.01 6.14
CA SER A 197 -24.04 -1.23 6.51
C SER A 197 -25.13 -0.94 7.55
N LYS A 198 -26.39 -1.33 7.28
CA LYS A 198 -27.51 -1.19 8.25
C LYS A 198 -27.20 -1.84 9.61
N LYS A 199 -26.43 -2.94 9.61
CA LYS A 199 -25.97 -3.61 10.84
C LYS A 199 -24.95 -2.80 11.63
N MET A 200 -24.11 -2.02 10.94
CA MET A 200 -23.07 -1.19 11.58
C MET A 200 -23.71 0.00 12.31
N VAL A 201 -24.65 0.69 11.66
CA VAL A 201 -25.44 1.77 12.29
C VAL A 201 -26.22 1.22 13.49
N GLY A 202 -26.94 0.10 13.35
CA GLY A 202 -27.67 -0.49 14.48
C GLY A 202 -26.80 -0.86 15.69
N PHE A 203 -25.52 -1.23 15.48
CA PHE A 203 -24.58 -1.46 16.58
C PHE A 203 -24.11 -0.16 17.25
N TRP A 204 -23.95 0.94 16.50
CA TRP A 204 -23.68 2.26 17.07
C TRP A 204 -24.88 2.76 17.88
N THR A 205 -26.08 2.74 17.30
CA THR A 205 -27.30 3.23 17.97
C THR A 205 -27.59 2.46 19.25
N MET A 206 -27.42 1.13 19.25
CA MET A 206 -27.54 0.31 20.46
C MET A 206 -26.47 0.63 21.51
N GLY A 207 -25.24 0.92 21.09
CA GLY A 207 -24.14 1.34 21.96
C GLY A 207 -24.41 2.68 22.63
N ASP A 208 -24.83 3.69 21.86
CA ASP A 208 -25.08 5.03 22.39
C ASP A 208 -26.39 5.12 23.22
N ILE A 209 -27.39 4.27 22.94
CA ILE A 209 -28.55 4.08 23.84
C ILE A 209 -28.10 3.51 25.19
N PHE A 210 -27.29 2.43 25.17
CA PHE A 210 -26.73 1.83 26.40
C PHE A 210 -25.90 2.86 27.19
N LYS A 211 -25.04 3.61 26.49
CA LYS A 211 -24.19 4.67 27.05
C LYS A 211 -24.99 5.79 27.71
N THR A 212 -26.04 6.26 27.04
CA THR A 212 -26.93 7.31 27.55
C THR A 212 -27.73 6.82 28.76
N GLY A 213 -28.21 5.57 28.72
CA GLY A 213 -28.83 4.92 29.88
C GLY A 213 -27.87 4.82 31.08
N TYR A 214 -26.61 4.42 30.84
CA TYR A 214 -25.58 4.39 31.87
C TYR A 214 -25.33 5.77 32.49
N PHE A 215 -25.26 6.84 31.67
CA PHE A 215 -25.09 8.21 32.16
C PHE A 215 -26.25 8.68 33.05
N ILE A 216 -27.50 8.34 32.70
CA ILE A 216 -28.69 8.68 33.50
C ILE A 216 -28.70 7.88 34.82
N VAL A 217 -28.45 6.57 34.77
CA VAL A 217 -28.47 5.67 35.95
C VAL A 217 -27.31 5.93 36.91
N ARG A 218 -26.23 6.57 36.46
CA ARG A 218 -25.06 6.97 37.29
C ARG A 218 -25.01 8.46 37.63
N GLU A 219 -26.10 9.20 37.41
CA GLU A 219 -26.22 10.64 37.69
C GLU A 219 -25.04 11.47 37.12
N ALA A 220 -24.56 11.09 35.93
CA ALA A 220 -23.38 11.68 35.32
C ALA A 220 -23.61 13.18 34.98
N PRO A 221 -22.55 14.02 34.99
CA PRO A 221 -22.67 15.46 34.72
C PRO A 221 -23.51 15.76 33.47
N PRO A 222 -24.41 16.78 33.49
CA PRO A 222 -25.49 16.89 32.50
C PRO A 222 -25.07 16.86 31.04
N GLN A 223 -23.87 17.35 30.73
CA GLN A 223 -23.26 17.27 29.41
C GLN A 223 -23.30 15.85 28.83
N PHE A 224 -23.01 14.82 29.64
CA PHE A 224 -22.94 13.43 29.19
C PHE A 224 -24.26 12.92 28.63
N TRP A 225 -25.37 13.04 29.37
CA TRP A 225 -26.66 12.54 28.90
C TRP A 225 -27.29 13.46 27.84
N ILE A 226 -27.06 14.78 27.89
CA ILE A 226 -27.50 15.71 26.83
C ILE A 226 -26.82 15.36 25.50
N CYS A 227 -25.50 15.15 25.48
CA CYS A 227 -24.78 14.76 24.29
C CYS A 227 -25.04 13.30 23.87
N GLY A 228 -25.31 12.40 24.82
CA GLY A 228 -25.77 11.04 24.53
C GLY A 228 -27.12 11.00 23.82
N MET A 229 -28.10 11.79 24.28
CA MET A 229 -29.39 11.94 23.58
C MET A 229 -29.21 12.54 22.18
N LEU A 230 -28.25 13.46 21.99
CA LEU A 230 -27.90 13.99 20.67
C LEU A 230 -27.26 12.92 19.76
N GLN A 231 -26.35 12.08 20.29
CA GLN A 231 -25.79 10.94 19.58
C GLN A 231 -26.89 10.00 19.09
N VAL A 232 -27.74 9.51 20.01
CA VAL A 232 -28.86 8.62 19.69
C VAL A 232 -29.79 9.24 18.63
N SER A 233 -30.08 10.54 18.72
CA SER A 233 -30.91 11.25 17.73
C SER A 233 -30.27 11.30 16.34
N ILE A 234 -28.96 11.59 16.25
CA ILE A 234 -28.21 11.58 14.98
C ILE A 234 -28.19 10.16 14.39
N ASP A 235 -27.95 9.15 15.23
CA ASP A 235 -27.78 7.77 14.78
C ASP A 235 -29.11 7.14 14.32
N ILE A 236 -30.22 7.42 15.02
CA ILE A 236 -31.59 7.14 14.54
C ILE A 236 -31.85 7.86 13.22
N SER A 237 -31.45 9.13 13.08
CA SER A 237 -31.64 9.89 11.83
C SER A 237 -30.85 9.29 10.65
N ILE A 238 -29.63 8.78 10.90
CA ILE A 238 -28.83 8.03 9.92
C ILE A 238 -29.46 6.67 9.59
N PHE A 239 -30.05 6.00 10.59
CA PHE A 239 -30.75 4.73 10.40
C PHE A 239 -32.01 4.90 9.54
N LEU A 240 -32.83 5.92 9.82
CA LEU A 240 -34.03 6.28 9.08
C LEU A 240 -33.72 6.65 7.62
N GLN A 241 -32.69 7.48 7.38
CA GLN A 241 -32.17 7.71 6.02
C GLN A 241 -31.83 6.39 5.31
N ASN A 242 -31.25 5.42 6.01
CA ASN A 242 -30.88 4.13 5.45
C ASN A 242 -32.08 3.16 5.30
N THR A 243 -33.25 3.44 5.89
CA THR A 243 -34.49 2.68 5.63
C THR A 243 -35.39 3.31 4.56
N GLU A 244 -35.50 4.64 4.54
CA GLU A 244 -36.36 5.40 3.62
C GLU A 244 -35.72 5.61 2.24
N MET A 245 -34.39 5.78 2.17
CA MET A 245 -33.68 5.76 0.89
C MET A 245 -33.70 4.34 0.34
N ALA A 246 -34.69 4.08 -0.52
CA ALA A 246 -34.85 2.81 -1.22
C ALA A 246 -33.52 2.37 -1.88
N PRO A 247 -33.23 1.05 -1.94
CA PRO A 247 -32.06 0.57 -2.66
C PRO A 247 -32.14 1.07 -4.10
N HIS A 248 -31.10 1.80 -4.54
CA HIS A 248 -31.08 2.47 -5.84
C HIS A 248 -31.56 1.51 -6.92
N LYS A 249 -32.72 1.81 -7.52
CA LYS A 249 -33.31 0.97 -8.58
C LYS A 249 -32.24 0.88 -9.66
N LYS A 250 -31.67 -0.31 -9.86
CA LYS A 250 -30.55 -0.51 -10.79
C LYS A 250 -31.01 -0.06 -12.17
N GLU A 251 -30.35 0.94 -12.74
CA GLU A 251 -30.69 1.39 -14.09
C GLU A 251 -30.36 0.28 -15.09
N LYS A 252 -31.16 0.16 -16.15
CA LYS A 252 -30.83 -0.77 -17.25
C LYS A 252 -29.54 -0.29 -17.90
N CYS A 253 -28.53 -1.16 -17.96
CA CYS A 253 -27.23 -0.77 -18.51
C CYS A 253 -27.40 -0.21 -19.92
N LYS A 254 -26.83 0.97 -20.22
CA LYS A 254 -26.91 1.65 -21.54
C LYS A 254 -26.48 0.76 -22.72
N TYR A 255 -25.72 -0.30 -22.46
CA TYR A 255 -25.26 -1.26 -23.46
C TYR A 255 -26.02 -2.60 -23.42
N TRP A 256 -26.82 -2.86 -22.39
CA TRP A 256 -27.66 -4.06 -22.21
C TRP A 256 -26.93 -5.38 -22.58
N GLU A 257 -27.40 -6.09 -23.60
CA GLU A 257 -26.76 -7.31 -24.16
C GLU A 257 -25.33 -7.09 -24.69
N LYS A 258 -25.05 -5.90 -25.22
CA LYS A 258 -23.73 -5.50 -25.75
C LYS A 258 -22.77 -5.02 -24.65
N CYS A 259 -23.13 -5.16 -23.36
CA CYS A 259 -22.27 -4.71 -22.26
C CYS A 259 -21.02 -5.57 -22.10
N PHE A 260 -19.87 -5.00 -22.48
CA PHE A 260 -18.56 -5.65 -22.34
C PHE A 260 -17.97 -5.58 -20.91
N ARG A 261 -18.56 -4.77 -20.02
CA ARG A 261 -18.05 -4.52 -18.65
C ARG A 261 -18.46 -5.65 -17.69
N LYS A 262 -17.56 -6.61 -17.49
CA LYS A 262 -17.76 -7.78 -16.60
C LYS A 262 -17.30 -7.54 -15.14
N ASP A 263 -17.17 -6.29 -14.73
CA ASP A 263 -16.68 -5.89 -13.41
C ASP A 263 -17.77 -6.08 -12.31
N PRO A 264 -17.40 -6.53 -11.09
CA PRO A 264 -18.35 -6.70 -9.99
C PRO A 264 -18.99 -5.41 -9.44
N ALA A 265 -18.43 -4.21 -9.65
CA ALA A 265 -19.12 -2.96 -9.33
C ALA A 265 -20.27 -2.71 -10.32
N HIS A 266 -19.96 -2.61 -11.62
CA HIS A 266 -20.94 -2.34 -12.67
C HIS A 266 -22.15 -3.30 -12.67
N LYS A 267 -21.98 -4.58 -12.32
CA LYS A 267 -23.09 -5.55 -12.18
C LYS A 267 -23.89 -5.44 -10.86
N ARG A 268 -23.36 -4.76 -9.84
CA ARG A 268 -24.15 -4.33 -8.67
C ARG A 268 -24.92 -3.05 -8.98
N ASP A 269 -24.36 -2.15 -9.79
CA ASP A 269 -24.95 -0.83 -10.06
C ASP A 269 -26.02 -0.85 -11.18
N PHE A 270 -25.88 -1.72 -12.20
CA PHE A 270 -26.76 -1.74 -13.39
C PHE A 270 -27.37 -3.13 -13.69
N LEU A 271 -28.62 -3.14 -14.15
CA LEU A 271 -29.32 -4.34 -14.64
C LEU A 271 -28.79 -4.79 -16.00
N HIS A 272 -28.75 -6.11 -16.18
CA HIS A 272 -28.36 -6.80 -17.41
C HIS A 272 -29.37 -7.91 -17.76
N PRO A 273 -29.40 -8.40 -19.02
CA PRO A 273 -30.23 -9.53 -19.41
C PRO A 273 -30.01 -10.75 -18.52
N GLY A 274 -31.09 -11.30 -17.97
CA GLY A 274 -31.07 -12.47 -17.08
C GLY A 274 -30.87 -12.17 -15.58
N ASP A 275 -30.67 -10.90 -15.19
CA ASP A 275 -30.96 -10.48 -13.82
C ASP A 275 -32.50 -10.46 -13.63
N LYS A 276 -33.02 -10.94 -12.50
CA LYS A 276 -34.46 -10.88 -12.21
C LYS A 276 -34.90 -9.41 -12.03
N GLU A 277 -36.01 -9.02 -12.64
CA GLU A 277 -36.66 -7.76 -12.30
C GLU A 277 -37.47 -7.95 -11.00
N ASP A 278 -37.11 -7.23 -9.94
CA ASP A 278 -37.82 -7.26 -8.66
C ASP A 278 -39.13 -6.45 -8.76
N THR A 279 -40.15 -7.03 -9.39
CA THR A 279 -41.47 -6.43 -9.54
C THR A 279 -42.37 -6.69 -8.33
N LYS A 280 -42.60 -5.64 -7.54
CA LYS A 280 -43.91 -5.40 -6.90
C LYS A 280 -44.48 -4.12 -7.47
N SER A 281 -45.71 -4.18 -7.96
CA SER A 281 -46.40 -3.08 -8.61
C SER A 281 -47.22 -2.23 -7.63
N THR A 282 -47.44 -0.99 -8.03
CA THR A 282 -48.74 -0.32 -7.90
C THR A 282 -48.94 0.44 -9.21
N ASP A 283 -50.03 0.16 -9.89
CA ASP A 283 -50.21 0.47 -11.31
C ASP A 283 -50.94 1.79 -11.53
N VAL A 284 -50.57 2.52 -12.60
CA VAL A 284 -51.37 3.63 -13.15
C VAL A 284 -51.33 3.57 -14.69
N GLU A 285 -52.49 3.33 -15.26
CA GLU A 285 -52.87 3.39 -16.68
C GLU A 285 -52.83 4.84 -17.25
N MET A 286 -52.81 5.15 -18.56
CA MET A 286 -52.68 4.38 -19.81
C MET A 286 -52.22 5.36 -20.95
N LYS A 287 -52.37 4.94 -22.22
CA LYS A 287 -52.33 5.74 -23.47
C LYS A 287 -50.95 6.05 -24.08
N ASP A 288 -50.73 5.88 -25.39
CA ASP A 288 -51.49 5.09 -26.39
C ASP A 288 -50.66 4.82 -27.67
N GLU A 289 -51.29 4.22 -28.68
CA GLU A 289 -50.95 4.20 -30.12
C GLU A 289 -49.85 3.27 -30.69
N THR A 290 -50.29 2.03 -30.94
CA THR A 290 -50.32 1.39 -32.30
C THR A 290 -49.18 0.51 -32.89
N VAL A 291 -49.65 -0.37 -33.81
CA VAL A 291 -49.01 -1.11 -34.92
C VAL A 291 -48.31 -2.48 -34.68
N SER A 292 -48.99 -3.51 -35.22
CA SER A 292 -48.48 -4.81 -35.73
C SER A 292 -48.04 -5.96 -34.78
N LYS A 293 -48.94 -6.94 -34.71
CA LYS A 293 -48.73 -8.41 -34.58
C LYS A 293 -47.96 -8.98 -35.82
N PRO A 294 -47.44 -10.24 -35.86
CA PRO A 294 -48.05 -11.43 -35.23
C PRO A 294 -47.15 -12.45 -34.49
N THR A 295 -47.66 -12.82 -33.31
CA THR A 295 -47.84 -14.19 -32.79
C THR A 295 -47.41 -15.40 -33.63
N LEU A 296 -46.85 -16.39 -32.92
CA LEU A 296 -47.43 -17.74 -32.92
C LEU A 296 -47.59 -18.25 -31.47
N LYS A 297 -48.68 -18.97 -31.17
CA LYS A 297 -48.94 -19.63 -29.88
C LYS A 297 -48.63 -21.13 -29.99
N ARG A 298 -48.19 -21.75 -28.90
CA ARG A 298 -48.89 -22.85 -28.16
C ARG A 298 -47.97 -23.40 -27.06
N SER A 299 -48.37 -23.27 -25.80
CA SER A 299 -49.29 -24.10 -25.00
C SER A 299 -48.57 -25.30 -24.40
N ASP A 300 -48.31 -25.32 -23.10
CA ASP A 300 -49.25 -25.64 -21.99
C ASP A 300 -49.22 -27.16 -21.71
N THR A 301 -48.73 -27.54 -20.52
CA THR A 301 -49.44 -28.43 -19.57
C THR A 301 -48.66 -28.53 -18.26
N ASP A 302 -49.27 -28.08 -17.17
CA ASP A 302 -48.86 -28.44 -15.82
C ASP A 302 -49.35 -29.85 -15.46
N ILE A 303 -48.56 -30.61 -14.69
CA ILE A 303 -49.07 -31.64 -13.78
C ILE A 303 -48.33 -31.48 -12.45
N LEU A 304 -49.09 -31.59 -11.36
CA LEU A 304 -48.66 -31.42 -9.96
C LEU A 304 -48.30 -32.77 -9.32
N MET A 305 -47.49 -32.72 -8.24
CA MET A 305 -47.66 -33.38 -6.92
C MET A 305 -48.06 -34.88 -6.84
N ASP A 306 -47.58 -35.69 -5.89
CA ASP A 306 -46.73 -35.46 -4.69
C ASP A 306 -46.06 -36.79 -4.24
N ASP A 307 -45.44 -36.81 -3.05
CA ASP A 307 -45.16 -38.00 -2.19
C ASP A 307 -44.07 -39.04 -2.60
N GLU A 308 -43.36 -39.72 -1.68
CA GLU A 308 -43.22 -39.50 -0.21
C GLU A 308 -41.81 -39.92 0.32
N THR A 309 -41.65 -39.92 1.65
CA THR A 309 -40.40 -40.10 2.44
C THR A 309 -39.65 -41.45 2.23
N LYS A 310 -38.34 -41.62 2.54
CA LYS A 310 -37.77 -41.69 3.91
C LYS A 310 -36.24 -41.57 4.06
N GLU A 311 -35.87 -41.05 5.24
CA GLU A 311 -34.74 -41.37 6.15
C GLU A 311 -33.35 -41.72 5.58
N THR A 312 -32.28 -41.00 5.97
CA THR A 312 -31.59 -41.32 7.25
C THR A 312 -30.71 -40.16 7.80
N LYS A 313 -30.26 -40.31 9.06
CA LYS A 313 -29.40 -39.38 9.85
C LYS A 313 -27.92 -39.87 9.79
N PRO A 314 -26.88 -39.23 10.39
CA PRO A 314 -26.86 -38.06 11.29
C PRO A 314 -25.73 -37.01 11.08
N LYS A 315 -25.75 -35.99 11.96
CA LYS A 315 -24.65 -35.34 12.74
C LYS A 315 -23.24 -36.00 12.63
N LEU A 316 -22.08 -35.36 12.86
CA LEU A 316 -21.68 -34.30 13.82
C LEU A 316 -20.70 -33.27 13.19
N LYS A 317 -20.39 -32.10 13.77
CA LYS A 317 -19.33 -31.78 14.78
C LYS A 317 -17.99 -32.55 14.59
N ARG A 318 -16.81 -32.05 14.95
CA ARG A 318 -16.47 -31.28 16.18
C ARG A 318 -15.07 -30.60 16.04
N ASN A 319 -14.77 -29.64 16.94
CA ASN A 319 -13.48 -29.40 17.64
C ASN A 319 -12.11 -29.49 16.89
N ARG A 320 -11.15 -28.54 16.95
CA ARG A 320 -10.73 -27.55 17.99
C ARG A 320 -10.33 -28.28 19.29
N THR A 321 -9.07 -28.38 19.72
CA THR A 321 -8.28 -27.32 20.40
C THR A 321 -6.97 -27.86 21.06
N HIS A 322 -6.08 -26.96 21.51
CA HIS A 322 -5.31 -26.97 22.78
C HIS A 322 -4.08 -27.90 22.97
N VAL A 323 -3.16 -27.60 23.92
CA VAL A 323 -3.02 -26.36 24.76
C VAL A 323 -2.09 -25.35 24.05
N ILE A 324 -0.87 -24.90 24.44
CA ILE A 324 -0.05 -24.68 25.68
C ILE A 324 0.87 -23.48 25.29
N SER A 325 1.23 -22.43 26.06
CA SER A 325 1.13 -22.07 27.49
C SER A 325 2.14 -22.77 28.42
N ASP A 326 2.77 -22.15 29.43
CA ASP A 326 2.68 -20.77 30.00
C ASP A 326 4.10 -20.11 30.20
N ASP A 327 4.22 -18.96 30.88
CA ASP A 327 5.22 -17.88 30.57
C ASP A 327 6.40 -17.59 31.59
N GLU A 328 6.36 -16.55 32.47
CA GLU A 328 7.44 -15.95 33.37
C GLU A 328 8.64 -15.19 32.68
N ASP A 329 9.27 -14.10 33.20
CA ASP A 329 8.86 -12.96 34.08
C ASP A 329 9.88 -11.77 34.04
N ASP A 330 9.55 -10.66 34.71
CA ASP A 330 10.38 -9.53 35.25
C ASP A 330 11.37 -8.69 34.39
N ASP A 331 10.87 -7.51 33.99
CA ASP A 331 11.27 -6.15 34.45
C ASP A 331 12.64 -5.43 34.21
N GLU A 332 12.49 -4.10 34.33
CA GLU A 332 13.40 -2.95 34.19
C GLU A 332 14.60 -2.92 35.21
N PRO A 333 15.62 -2.00 35.11
CA PRO A 333 15.46 -0.56 34.86
C PRO A 333 16.58 0.15 34.06
N SER A 334 16.54 1.49 34.09
CA SER A 334 17.28 2.43 33.23
C SER A 334 18.63 2.97 33.86
N PRO A 335 19.06 4.26 33.81
CA PRO A 335 20.49 4.63 33.68
C PRO A 335 20.99 5.41 34.95
N PRO A 336 22.01 6.32 34.98
CA PRO A 336 22.97 6.81 33.98
C PRO A 336 24.47 6.76 34.51
N PRO A 337 25.38 7.79 34.49
CA PRO A 337 26.83 7.52 34.28
C PRO A 337 27.83 8.09 35.33
N VAL A 338 29.14 7.99 35.02
CA VAL A 338 30.27 8.93 35.36
C VAL A 338 31.40 8.43 36.31
N LYS A 339 32.65 8.47 35.79
CA LYS A 339 34.00 8.54 36.43
C LYS A 339 34.64 7.33 37.18
N LYS A 340 35.63 6.72 36.48
CA LYS A 340 37.02 6.40 36.90
C LYS A 340 37.32 5.93 38.36
N LEU A 341 37.95 4.74 38.51
CA LEU A 341 39.34 4.63 39.02
C LEU A 341 40.09 3.30 38.72
N ARG A 342 41.28 3.43 38.10
CA ARG A 342 42.56 2.68 38.18
C ARG A 342 42.68 1.15 38.50
N SER A 343 43.55 0.51 37.69
CA SER A 343 44.50 -0.60 38.00
C SER A 343 43.98 -2.07 37.93
N LYS A 344 44.64 -2.96 37.16
CA LYS A 344 45.72 -3.95 37.51
C LYS A 344 45.14 -5.29 38.05
N THR A 345 45.64 -6.51 37.73
CA THR A 345 46.92 -6.99 37.13
C THR A 345 46.72 -8.22 36.19
N VAL A 346 47.78 -8.57 35.45
CA VAL A 346 47.98 -9.69 34.49
C VAL A 346 48.09 -11.09 35.13
N SER A 347 47.51 -12.11 34.46
CA SER A 347 48.02 -13.50 34.31
C SER A 347 47.17 -14.23 33.25
N VAL A 348 47.62 -15.00 32.23
CA VAL A 348 48.92 -15.53 31.75
C VAL A 348 49.43 -16.85 32.36
N THR A 349 48.93 -17.96 31.80
CA THR A 349 49.64 -19.25 31.58
C THR A 349 49.03 -19.89 30.31
N LYS A 350 49.72 -20.03 29.16
CA LYS A 350 50.84 -20.91 28.76
C LYS A 350 50.49 -22.41 28.57
N LYS A 351 50.51 -22.82 27.28
CA LYS A 351 51.14 -24.05 26.71
C LYS A 351 50.59 -25.43 27.15
N THR A 352 50.77 -26.54 26.40
CA THR A 352 51.57 -26.84 25.18
C THR A 352 50.86 -27.85 24.25
N GLY A 353 51.44 -28.20 23.08
CA GLY A 353 50.99 -29.32 22.21
C GLY A 353 51.33 -30.71 22.79
N SER A 354 51.55 -31.80 22.05
CA SER A 354 51.70 -32.06 20.60
C SER A 354 51.78 -33.61 20.43
N GLY A 355 51.24 -34.25 19.39
CA GLY A 355 51.43 -35.70 19.22
C GLY A 355 50.59 -36.39 18.13
N ASP A 356 51.22 -37.32 17.42
CA ASP A 356 50.91 -37.83 16.08
C ASP A 356 50.08 -39.15 15.99
N SER A 357 49.59 -39.45 14.77
CA SER A 357 49.42 -40.80 14.15
C SER A 357 48.55 -41.95 14.75
N LYS A 358 47.30 -42.06 14.24
CA LYS A 358 46.83 -43.10 13.28
C LYS A 358 46.91 -44.62 13.63
N LYS A 359 45.76 -45.25 13.93
CA LYS A 359 45.16 -46.35 13.10
C LYS A 359 43.75 -46.84 13.53
N ASP A 360 43.10 -47.48 12.55
CA ASP A 360 41.83 -48.24 12.43
C ASP A 360 41.21 -48.94 13.67
N THR A 361 39.87 -48.80 13.85
CA THR A 361 38.83 -49.85 13.66
C THR A 361 37.41 -49.22 13.69
N ASP A 362 36.38 -49.97 13.28
CA ASP A 362 35.05 -49.47 12.87
C ASP A 362 33.95 -49.48 13.98
N ASP A 363 32.70 -49.24 13.52
CA ASP A 363 31.37 -49.42 14.14
C ASP A 363 30.76 -48.27 15.00
N ASP A 364 29.74 -47.62 14.40
CA ASP A 364 28.47 -47.03 14.89
C ASP A 364 28.37 -46.39 16.31
N ASP A 365 27.68 -45.25 16.53
CA ASP A 365 26.43 -44.79 15.89
C ASP A 365 26.18 -43.25 16.05
N ALA A 366 25.10 -42.74 15.44
CA ALA A 366 24.33 -41.53 15.79
C ALA A 366 25.04 -40.13 15.80
N VAL A 367 25.16 -39.50 14.61
CA VAL A 367 25.47 -38.05 14.48
C VAL A 367 24.20 -37.22 14.25
N ALA A 368 23.91 -36.28 15.16
CA ALA A 368 22.82 -35.32 15.01
C ALA A 368 23.13 -34.21 13.98
N SER A 369 22.11 -33.75 13.25
CA SER A 369 22.29 -32.88 12.07
C SER A 369 22.52 -31.40 12.40
N GLY A 370 23.76 -30.92 12.27
CA GLY A 370 24.07 -29.50 12.18
C GLY A 370 23.75 -28.90 10.80
N SER A 371 23.32 -27.62 10.76
CA SER A 371 22.94 -26.93 9.52
C SER A 371 24.16 -26.52 8.68
N SER A 372 24.17 -26.89 7.40
CA SER A 372 25.22 -26.47 6.43
C SER A 372 24.77 -25.33 5.51
N GLU A 373 25.73 -24.50 5.11
CA GLU A 373 25.52 -23.32 4.26
C GLU A 373 25.28 -23.71 2.79
N ASP A 374 24.43 -22.96 2.07
CA ASP A 374 23.96 -23.33 0.73
C ASP A 374 24.97 -22.96 -0.38
N VAL A 375 26.12 -23.64 -0.39
CA VAL A 375 27.25 -23.41 -1.32
C VAL A 375 26.86 -23.68 -2.78
N TYR A 376 27.35 -22.84 -3.70
CA TYR A 376 27.17 -23.01 -5.14
C TYR A 376 28.03 -24.16 -5.69
N ILE A 377 27.38 -25.28 -6.00
CA ILE A 377 28.03 -26.47 -6.59
C ILE A 377 28.04 -26.36 -8.14
N PRO A 378 29.22 -26.35 -8.81
CA PRO A 378 29.33 -26.23 -10.26
C PRO A 378 28.80 -27.46 -11.04
N LYS A 379 28.64 -27.30 -12.36
CA LYS A 379 28.26 -28.38 -13.29
C LYS A 379 29.44 -29.34 -13.48
N CYS A 380 29.23 -30.65 -13.47
CA CYS A 380 30.25 -31.58 -13.96
C CYS A 380 30.50 -31.39 -15.46
N GLN A 381 31.78 -31.40 -15.88
CA GLN A 381 32.17 -31.26 -17.28
C GLN A 381 31.68 -32.40 -18.18
N TYR A 382 31.63 -33.63 -17.64
CA TYR A 382 31.12 -34.82 -18.35
C TYR A 382 29.61 -35.04 -18.18
N TRP A 383 28.93 -34.21 -17.39
CA TRP A 383 27.47 -34.16 -17.23
C TRP A 383 26.73 -35.51 -17.15
N ASP A 384 26.08 -35.94 -18.23
CA ASP A 384 25.32 -37.19 -18.40
C ASP A 384 26.21 -38.41 -18.71
N GLU A 385 27.37 -38.20 -19.33
CA GLU A 385 28.37 -39.24 -19.63
C GLU A 385 29.34 -39.49 -18.45
N CYS A 386 29.10 -38.87 -17.29
CA CYS A 386 30.02 -38.94 -16.16
C CYS A 386 30.00 -40.32 -15.45
N TYR A 387 30.94 -41.18 -15.81
CA TYR A 387 31.15 -42.50 -15.18
C TYR A 387 31.56 -42.44 -13.69
N ARG A 388 31.94 -41.27 -13.16
CA ARG A 388 32.44 -41.12 -11.78
C ARG A 388 31.30 -41.23 -10.76
N LYS A 389 31.24 -42.36 -10.06
CA LYS A 389 30.27 -42.64 -8.99
C LYS A 389 30.72 -42.19 -7.59
N ASP A 390 31.93 -41.62 -7.46
CA ASP A 390 32.53 -41.23 -6.18
C ASP A 390 31.65 -40.23 -5.37
N PRO A 391 31.46 -40.44 -4.05
CA PRO A 391 30.63 -39.56 -3.22
C PRO A 391 31.14 -38.12 -3.09
N ASN A 392 32.46 -37.89 -3.14
CA ASN A 392 33.03 -36.56 -2.99
C ASN A 392 32.99 -35.78 -4.32
N HIS A 393 33.19 -36.46 -5.46
CA HIS A 393 32.91 -35.92 -6.80
C HIS A 393 31.45 -35.44 -6.92
N ARG A 394 30.49 -36.19 -6.36
CA ARG A 394 29.06 -35.78 -6.31
C ARG A 394 28.73 -34.67 -5.32
N LYS A 395 29.58 -34.40 -4.31
CA LYS A 395 29.50 -33.20 -3.46
C LYS A 395 30.08 -31.95 -4.16
N GLN A 396 31.11 -32.13 -4.99
CA GLN A 396 31.82 -31.04 -5.68
C GLN A 396 31.20 -30.67 -7.03
N TYR A 397 30.52 -31.59 -7.72
CA TYR A 397 29.94 -31.37 -9.04
C TYR A 397 28.56 -32.01 -9.16
N ARG A 398 27.59 -31.26 -9.71
CA ARG A 398 26.22 -31.75 -9.93
C ARG A 398 26.05 -32.44 -11.29
N HIS A 399 25.17 -33.43 -11.33
CA HIS A 399 24.85 -34.30 -12.48
C HIS A 399 23.34 -34.27 -12.82
N PRO A 400 22.92 -34.73 -14.02
CA PRO A 400 21.51 -34.84 -14.37
C PRO A 400 20.83 -35.97 -13.59
N GLY A 401 20.25 -35.60 -12.44
CA GLY A 401 19.61 -36.49 -11.47
C GLY A 401 19.56 -35.84 -10.09
N ASP A 402 20.61 -35.07 -9.76
CA ASP A 402 20.80 -34.35 -8.49
C ASP A 402 19.95 -33.05 -8.42
N GLY A 403 18.75 -33.08 -9.00
CA GLY A 403 17.84 -31.95 -9.07
C GLY A 403 17.07 -31.75 -7.77
N ARG A 404 17.31 -30.64 -7.06
CA ARG A 404 16.48 -30.19 -5.92
C ARG A 404 15.00 -30.42 -6.24
N LYS A 405 14.30 -31.22 -5.42
CA LYS A 405 12.89 -31.56 -5.63
C LYS A 405 12.08 -30.26 -5.72
N SER A 406 11.48 -30.01 -6.88
CA SER A 406 10.61 -28.84 -7.07
C SER A 406 9.35 -29.01 -6.24
N SER A 407 9.15 -28.16 -5.23
CA SER A 407 7.92 -28.11 -4.41
C SER A 407 6.67 -27.77 -5.23
N ARG A 408 6.85 -27.26 -6.46
CA ARG A 408 5.78 -27.12 -7.45
C ARG A 408 5.75 -28.35 -8.37
N PRO A 409 4.58 -29.02 -8.54
CA PRO A 409 4.42 -30.07 -9.54
C PRO A 409 4.79 -29.60 -10.96
N LYS A 410 5.25 -30.52 -11.80
CA LYS A 410 5.44 -30.30 -13.24
C LYS A 410 4.15 -30.72 -13.99
N PRO A 411 3.80 -30.08 -15.12
CA PRO A 411 2.66 -30.53 -15.92
C PRO A 411 2.98 -31.85 -16.63
N ALA A 412 2.00 -32.74 -16.74
CA ALA A 412 2.14 -34.07 -17.35
C ALA A 412 2.46 -33.99 -18.86
N LYS A 413 1.81 -33.08 -19.58
CA LYS A 413 2.18 -32.68 -20.95
C LYS A 413 2.43 -31.17 -20.97
N LYS A 414 3.48 -30.73 -21.67
CA LYS A 414 3.72 -29.30 -21.91
C LYS A 414 2.69 -28.79 -22.93
N LEU A 415 2.20 -27.57 -22.72
CA LEU A 415 1.49 -26.80 -23.75
C LEU A 415 2.24 -25.48 -23.92
N GLU A 416 2.74 -25.24 -25.12
CA GLU A 416 3.51 -24.03 -25.44
C GLU A 416 2.59 -22.83 -25.65
N GLU A 417 3.15 -21.63 -25.66
CA GLU A 417 2.36 -20.41 -25.69
C GLU A 417 1.84 -20.12 -27.09
N GLY A 418 0.58 -19.69 -27.22
CA GLY A 418 -0.07 -19.49 -28.51
C GLY A 418 -0.53 -20.77 -29.22
N VAL A 419 0.19 -21.89 -29.04
CA VAL A 419 -0.13 -23.22 -29.60
C VAL A 419 -1.50 -23.70 -29.14
N GLN A 420 -2.23 -24.32 -30.07
CA GLN A 420 -3.56 -24.89 -29.83
C GLN A 420 -3.53 -26.40 -30.06
N VAL A 421 -3.95 -27.17 -29.06
CA VAL A 421 -4.00 -28.65 -29.11
C VAL A 421 -5.45 -29.11 -29.12
N SER A 422 -5.81 -29.91 -30.12
CA SER A 422 -7.11 -30.61 -30.19
C SER A 422 -7.05 -31.93 -29.44
N LEU A 423 -8.13 -32.28 -28.76
CA LEU A 423 -8.31 -33.53 -28.03
C LEU A 423 -9.36 -34.42 -28.71
N THR A 424 -9.33 -35.71 -28.39
CA THR A 424 -10.43 -36.64 -28.68
C THR A 424 -11.75 -36.06 -28.13
N GLY A 425 -12.79 -36.01 -28.98
CA GLY A 425 -14.03 -35.27 -28.69
C GLY A 425 -14.06 -33.80 -29.17
N GLY A 426 -13.08 -33.34 -29.95
CA GLY A 426 -13.12 -32.05 -30.66
C GLY A 426 -12.88 -30.79 -29.79
N TYR A 427 -12.67 -30.96 -28.49
CA TYR A 427 -12.29 -29.86 -27.60
C TYR A 427 -10.86 -29.40 -27.85
N ARG A 428 -10.62 -28.10 -27.72
CA ARG A 428 -9.31 -27.48 -28.00
C ARG A 428 -8.79 -26.77 -26.75
N LEU A 429 -7.50 -26.97 -26.45
CA LEU A 429 -6.75 -26.30 -25.40
C LEU A 429 -5.82 -25.25 -25.98
N LYS A 430 -5.67 -24.10 -25.32
CA LYS A 430 -4.67 -23.06 -25.68
C LYS A 430 -4.14 -22.36 -24.44
N ARG A 431 -2.83 -22.09 -24.40
CA ARG A 431 -2.14 -21.35 -23.35
C ARG A 431 -1.93 -19.88 -23.75
N LEU A 432 -2.13 -18.98 -22.78
CA LEU A 432 -1.98 -17.52 -22.89
C LEU A 432 -1.27 -17.03 -21.62
N GLY A 433 0.03 -16.73 -21.68
CA GLY A 433 0.84 -16.36 -20.51
C GLY A 433 0.84 -17.44 -19.42
N SER A 434 0.36 -17.07 -18.24
CA SER A 434 0.15 -17.98 -17.09
C SER A 434 -1.09 -18.86 -17.20
N ASP A 435 -1.99 -18.55 -18.14
CA ASP A 435 -3.37 -18.99 -18.11
C ASP A 435 -3.66 -20.04 -19.20
N PHE A 436 -4.62 -20.92 -18.91
CA PHE A 436 -4.99 -22.03 -19.78
C PHE A 436 -6.49 -21.98 -20.09
N THR A 437 -6.82 -22.17 -21.36
CA THR A 437 -8.18 -22.08 -21.88
C THR A 437 -8.62 -23.39 -22.53
N CYS A 438 -9.90 -23.72 -22.45
CA CYS A 438 -10.50 -24.91 -23.06
C CYS A 438 -11.86 -24.57 -23.69
N THR A 439 -12.16 -25.12 -24.87
CA THR A 439 -13.43 -24.85 -25.56
C THR A 439 -14.65 -25.58 -24.98
N CYS A 440 -14.47 -26.49 -24.02
CA CYS A 440 -15.55 -27.31 -23.48
C CYS A 440 -16.53 -26.52 -22.59
N ILE A 441 -17.78 -27.00 -22.52
CA ILE A 441 -18.88 -26.37 -21.79
C ILE A 441 -18.52 -26.17 -20.30
N GLY A 442 -17.97 -27.22 -19.66
CA GLY A 442 -17.56 -27.19 -18.25
C GLY A 442 -16.45 -26.19 -17.90
N TRP A 443 -15.70 -25.67 -18.87
CA TRP A 443 -14.75 -24.56 -18.68
C TRP A 443 -15.38 -23.19 -18.97
N LYS A 444 -16.23 -23.11 -20.00
CA LYS A 444 -16.93 -21.88 -20.41
C LYS A 444 -17.87 -21.37 -19.32
N ILE A 445 -18.68 -22.25 -18.73
CA ILE A 445 -19.73 -21.90 -17.75
C ILE A 445 -19.17 -21.39 -16.40
N GLN A 446 -17.92 -21.71 -16.06
CA GLN A 446 -17.35 -21.32 -14.76
C GLN A 446 -17.31 -19.80 -14.57
N LYS A 447 -17.78 -19.32 -13.41
CA LYS A 447 -17.80 -17.88 -13.08
C LYS A 447 -16.43 -17.34 -12.61
N ASN A 448 -15.44 -18.21 -12.42
CA ASN A 448 -14.09 -17.85 -11.98
C ASN A 448 -13.32 -17.02 -13.02
N ALA A 449 -12.31 -16.28 -12.55
CA ALA A 449 -11.27 -15.68 -13.40
C ALA A 449 -10.48 -16.77 -14.15
N THR A 450 -9.96 -16.46 -15.35
CA THR A 450 -9.32 -17.41 -16.27
C THR A 450 -8.24 -18.26 -15.61
N ASN A 451 -7.33 -17.63 -14.86
CA ASN A 451 -6.28 -18.28 -14.07
C ASN A 451 -6.79 -19.29 -13.00
N LYS A 452 -8.06 -19.22 -12.61
CA LYS A 452 -8.73 -20.12 -11.64
C LYS A 452 -9.82 -21.01 -12.26
N ARG A 453 -9.93 -21.07 -13.59
CA ARG A 453 -10.78 -22.05 -14.29
C ARG A 453 -10.03 -23.35 -14.51
N THR A 454 -10.74 -24.47 -14.48
CA THR A 454 -10.22 -25.82 -14.72
C THR A 454 -11.29 -26.68 -15.42
N CYS A 455 -10.95 -27.84 -15.98
CA CYS A 455 -11.92 -28.79 -16.51
C CYS A 455 -11.32 -30.20 -16.56
N LYS A 456 -12.14 -31.23 -16.86
CA LYS A 456 -11.67 -32.61 -17.06
C LYS A 456 -10.48 -32.67 -18.04
N HIS A 457 -10.62 -32.04 -19.20
CA HIS A 457 -9.58 -31.98 -20.24
C HIS A 457 -8.27 -31.29 -19.82
N LEU A 458 -8.33 -30.22 -19.02
CA LEU A 458 -7.11 -29.57 -18.51
C LEU A 458 -6.41 -30.44 -17.46
N ARG A 459 -7.17 -31.16 -16.61
CA ARG A 459 -6.64 -32.09 -15.60
C ARG A 459 -6.03 -33.32 -16.25
N GLU A 460 -6.63 -33.83 -17.32
CA GLU A 460 -6.10 -34.96 -18.11
C GLU A 460 -4.83 -34.58 -18.90
N TYR A 461 -4.79 -33.39 -19.50
CA TYR A 461 -3.65 -32.97 -20.31
C TYR A 461 -2.47 -32.46 -19.46
N LEU A 462 -2.72 -31.58 -18.49
CA LEU A 462 -1.68 -30.97 -17.67
C LEU A 462 -1.34 -31.79 -16.41
N GLY A 463 -2.13 -32.81 -16.07
CA GLY A 463 -1.99 -33.57 -14.83
C GLY A 463 -2.76 -32.93 -13.67
N ASP A 464 -3.56 -33.74 -12.98
CA ASP A 464 -4.49 -33.31 -11.94
C ASP A 464 -3.80 -32.61 -10.75
N THR A 465 -2.58 -33.02 -10.40
CA THR A 465 -1.74 -32.39 -9.36
C THR A 465 -1.21 -31.01 -9.75
N PHE A 466 -0.72 -30.85 -10.98
CA PHE A 466 -0.30 -29.54 -11.50
C PHE A 466 -1.48 -28.58 -11.59
N GLU A 467 -2.62 -29.05 -12.08
CA GLU A 467 -3.81 -28.22 -12.25
C GLU A 467 -4.38 -27.76 -10.90
N LYS A 468 -4.48 -28.66 -9.91
CA LYS A 468 -4.85 -28.30 -8.51
C LYS A 468 -3.88 -27.28 -7.89
N ALA A 469 -2.58 -27.42 -8.14
CA ALA A 469 -1.57 -26.44 -7.72
C ALA A 469 -1.70 -25.09 -8.46
N ARG A 470 -2.07 -25.10 -9.75
CA ARG A 470 -2.25 -23.88 -10.56
C ARG A 470 -3.44 -23.04 -10.09
N ILE A 471 -4.58 -23.67 -9.79
CA ILE A 471 -5.79 -22.98 -9.31
C ILE A 471 -5.75 -22.62 -7.81
N GLY A 472 -4.70 -23.03 -7.10
CA GLY A 472 -4.49 -22.73 -5.67
C GLY A 472 -5.25 -23.64 -4.71
N GLN A 473 -5.61 -24.86 -5.13
CA GLN A 473 -6.25 -25.88 -4.28
C GLN A 473 -5.25 -26.78 -3.55
N LEU A 474 -3.98 -26.81 -3.97
CA LEU A 474 -2.89 -27.41 -3.19
C LEU A 474 -2.07 -26.32 -2.49
N PRO A 475 -1.66 -26.54 -1.22
CA PRO A 475 -0.71 -25.67 -0.53
C PRO A 475 0.69 -25.87 -1.11
N VAL A 476 0.96 -25.20 -2.24
CA VAL A 476 2.34 -25.03 -2.71
C VAL A 476 3.03 -24.12 -1.71
N GLU A 477 4.14 -24.58 -1.12
CA GLU A 477 5.03 -23.69 -0.35
C GLU A 477 5.38 -22.49 -1.23
N LYS A 478 4.88 -21.31 -0.85
CA LYS A 478 5.44 -20.06 -1.33
C LYS A 478 6.89 -20.05 -0.87
N ARG A 479 7.85 -20.02 -1.80
CA ARG A 479 9.21 -19.62 -1.45
C ARG A 479 9.10 -18.36 -0.59
N LYS A 480 9.58 -18.41 0.65
CA LYS A 480 10.01 -17.18 1.33
C LYS A 480 10.94 -16.48 0.34
N PRO A 481 10.79 -15.17 0.06
CA PRO A 481 11.81 -14.45 -0.68
C PRO A 481 13.15 -14.76 -0.03
N VAL A 482 14.14 -15.21 -0.80
CA VAL A 482 15.46 -15.50 -0.24
C VAL A 482 15.96 -14.19 0.34
N GLU A 483 16.06 -14.12 1.67
CA GLU A 483 16.51 -12.89 2.29
C GLU A 483 17.92 -12.60 1.80
N PRO A 484 18.21 -11.37 1.34
CA PRO A 484 19.54 -11.05 0.88
C PRO A 484 20.50 -11.25 2.06
N SER A 485 21.50 -12.12 1.86
CA SER A 485 22.51 -12.52 2.86
C SER A 485 23.20 -11.38 3.63
N GLN A 486 23.05 -10.14 3.14
CA GLN A 486 23.33 -8.91 3.86
C GLN A 486 22.09 -8.01 3.74
N ARG A 487 21.31 -7.85 4.82
CA ARG A 487 20.27 -6.82 4.89
C ARG A 487 20.93 -5.45 5.09
N PHE A 488 20.99 -4.63 4.03
CA PHE A 488 21.42 -3.24 4.17
C PHE A 488 20.30 -2.40 4.81
N GLN A 489 20.67 -1.53 5.75
CA GLN A 489 19.73 -0.60 6.39
C GLN A 489 19.39 0.57 5.44
N HIS A 490 18.24 1.21 5.69
CA HIS A 490 17.86 2.46 5.03
C HIS A 490 18.78 3.60 5.52
N ILE A 491 19.28 4.43 4.61
CA ILE A 491 20.18 5.56 4.94
C ILE A 491 19.60 6.88 4.44
N THR A 492 19.80 7.98 5.15
CA THR A 492 19.35 9.31 4.69
C THR A 492 20.31 9.85 3.64
N ILE A 493 19.86 10.00 2.38
CA ILE A 493 20.69 10.48 1.27
C ILE A 493 20.14 11.79 0.71
N SER A 494 20.94 12.85 0.79
CA SER A 494 20.65 14.14 0.16
C SER A 494 21.45 14.26 -1.14
N LEU A 495 20.79 13.98 -2.27
CA LEU A 495 21.36 14.08 -3.61
C LEU A 495 20.96 15.38 -4.32
N LEU A 496 21.75 15.80 -5.30
CA LEU A 496 21.47 16.93 -6.19
C LEU A 496 20.21 16.69 -7.03
N LEU A 497 19.31 17.68 -7.09
CA LEU A 497 18.04 17.63 -7.82
C LEU A 497 17.94 18.79 -8.81
N ALA A 498 17.43 18.50 -10.01
CA ALA A 498 17.36 19.48 -11.09
C ALA A 498 16.10 20.37 -11.07
N HIS A 499 16.28 21.67 -11.29
CA HIS A 499 15.21 22.58 -11.71
C HIS A 499 14.77 22.30 -13.17
N LYS A 500 13.74 23.00 -13.64
CA LYS A 500 13.27 22.97 -15.04
C LYS A 500 13.98 24.10 -15.80
N TYR A 501 14.52 23.83 -16.99
CA TYR A 501 14.95 24.90 -17.89
C TYR A 501 13.72 25.57 -18.53
N GLU A 502 13.69 26.90 -18.50
CA GLU A 502 12.65 27.71 -19.15
C GLU A 502 13.30 28.84 -19.94
N ALA A 503 13.15 28.82 -21.27
CA ALA A 503 13.82 29.74 -22.19
C ALA A 503 13.45 31.23 -22.04
N LYS A 504 12.51 31.57 -21.14
CA LYS A 504 12.15 32.94 -20.76
C LYS A 504 12.74 33.39 -19.40
N ASN A 505 13.12 32.44 -18.53
CA ASN A 505 13.39 32.67 -17.11
C ASN A 505 14.77 32.16 -16.64
N CYS A 506 15.52 31.46 -17.50
CA CYS A 506 16.84 30.92 -17.18
C CYS A 506 17.98 31.71 -17.84
N SER A 507 19.14 31.70 -17.18
CA SER A 507 20.42 32.17 -17.72
C SER A 507 20.74 31.56 -19.09
N ASN A 508 21.55 32.26 -19.88
CA ASN A 508 22.02 31.77 -21.17
C ASN A 508 22.77 30.42 -20.99
N PRO A 509 22.32 29.32 -21.61
CA PRO A 509 22.93 28.00 -21.42
C PRO A 509 24.21 27.79 -22.24
N VAL A 510 24.69 28.79 -22.99
CA VAL A 510 25.97 28.71 -23.70
C VAL A 510 27.12 28.53 -22.71
N GLY A 511 28.05 27.63 -23.04
CA GLY A 511 29.16 27.21 -22.18
C GLY A 511 28.80 26.13 -21.15
N TRP A 512 27.51 25.90 -20.86
CA TRP A 512 27.06 24.87 -19.92
C TRP A 512 27.24 23.46 -20.48
N TRP A 513 27.37 22.47 -19.61
CA TRP A 513 27.51 21.07 -20.00
C TRP A 513 26.14 20.43 -20.26
N ILE A 514 26.01 19.69 -21.35
CA ILE A 514 24.81 18.95 -21.77
C ILE A 514 25.09 17.44 -21.69
N SER A 515 24.09 16.66 -21.26
CA SER A 515 24.05 15.19 -21.36
C SER A 515 22.64 14.68 -21.68
N GLU A 516 22.51 13.44 -22.18
CA GLU A 516 21.21 12.79 -22.42
C GLU A 516 20.45 12.66 -21.09
N LYS A 517 19.15 13.03 -21.07
CA LYS A 517 18.29 12.62 -19.97
C LYS A 517 17.81 11.18 -20.18
N LEU A 518 18.34 10.30 -19.35
CA LEU A 518 17.95 8.90 -19.24
C LEU A 518 16.63 8.74 -18.45
N ASP A 519 15.77 7.83 -18.93
CA ASP A 519 14.50 7.41 -18.32
C ASP A 519 14.66 6.03 -17.66
N GLY A 520 15.36 6.00 -16.52
CA GLY A 520 15.72 4.77 -15.82
C GLY A 520 15.28 4.77 -14.35
N VAL A 521 16.12 4.19 -13.49
CA VAL A 521 15.94 4.20 -12.04
C VAL A 521 17.21 4.73 -11.37
N ARG A 522 17.18 6.00 -10.94
CA ARG A 522 18.31 6.64 -10.25
C ARG A 522 18.79 5.83 -9.05
N ALA A 523 20.07 5.48 -9.08
CA ALA A 523 20.76 4.72 -8.06
C ALA A 523 22.05 5.43 -7.63
N PHE A 524 22.18 5.67 -6.33
CA PHE A 524 23.41 6.10 -5.69
C PHE A 524 24.21 4.87 -5.27
N TRP A 525 25.47 4.78 -5.70
CA TRP A 525 26.39 3.72 -5.29
C TRP A 525 27.28 4.21 -4.15
N ASN A 526 27.27 3.52 -3.01
CA ASN A 526 28.07 3.89 -1.82
C ASN A 526 29.38 3.09 -1.66
N GLY A 527 29.88 2.48 -2.73
CA GLY A 527 31.03 1.57 -2.66
C GLY A 527 30.71 0.13 -2.27
N LYS A 528 29.48 -0.16 -1.82
CA LYS A 528 29.05 -1.50 -1.36
C LYS A 528 27.67 -1.93 -1.85
N CYS A 529 26.72 -1.00 -1.90
CA CYS A 529 25.34 -1.24 -2.29
C CYS A 529 24.80 -0.05 -3.09
N PHE A 530 23.80 -0.33 -3.94
CA PHE A 530 23.00 0.71 -4.59
C PHE A 530 21.87 1.17 -3.66
N TYR A 531 21.54 2.45 -3.73
CA TYR A 531 20.44 3.04 -3.00
C TYR A 531 19.57 3.89 -3.92
N SER A 532 18.26 3.78 -3.77
CA SER A 532 17.31 4.72 -4.34
C SER A 532 17.54 6.15 -3.82
N ARG A 533 17.06 7.15 -4.56
CA ARG A 533 16.99 8.56 -4.12
C ARG A 533 16.40 8.76 -2.71
N LEU A 534 15.59 7.84 -2.21
CA LEU A 534 14.96 7.93 -0.89
C LEU A 534 15.80 7.35 0.25
N GLY A 535 16.80 6.49 -0.03
CA GLY A 535 17.55 5.76 0.99
C GLY A 535 17.23 4.27 1.11
N ASN A 536 16.24 3.75 0.37
CA ASN A 536 15.99 2.31 0.28
C ASN A 536 17.11 1.64 -0.54
N PRO A 537 17.74 0.54 -0.08
CA PRO A 537 18.74 -0.19 -0.85
C PRO A 537 18.13 -0.97 -2.03
N PHE A 538 18.91 -1.14 -3.10
CA PHE A 538 18.63 -2.01 -4.22
C PHE A 538 19.63 -3.19 -4.24
N TYR A 539 19.10 -4.40 -4.30
CA TYR A 539 19.90 -5.63 -4.33
C TYR A 539 20.20 -6.03 -5.77
N ALA A 540 21.25 -5.45 -6.35
CA ALA A 540 21.81 -5.91 -7.62
C ALA A 540 22.57 -7.24 -7.43
N PRO A 541 22.65 -8.11 -8.47
CA PRO A 541 23.46 -9.32 -8.41
C PRO A 541 24.94 -9.04 -8.14
N LYS A 542 25.62 -9.90 -7.38
CA LYS A 542 27.05 -9.73 -7.02
C LYS A 542 27.99 -9.62 -8.24
N TRP A 543 27.61 -10.17 -9.40
CA TRP A 543 28.37 -10.03 -10.65
C TRP A 543 28.20 -8.66 -11.31
N PHE A 544 27.08 -7.96 -11.08
CA PHE A 544 26.79 -6.63 -11.65
C PHE A 544 27.60 -5.55 -10.93
N THR A 545 27.82 -5.70 -9.62
CA THR A 545 28.55 -4.73 -8.78
C THR A 545 30.03 -5.05 -8.59
N LYS A 546 30.51 -6.19 -9.11
CA LYS A 546 31.89 -6.68 -8.93
C LYS A 546 32.96 -5.66 -9.32
N ASP A 547 32.75 -4.95 -10.42
CA ASP A 547 33.74 -4.08 -11.06
C ASP A 547 33.56 -2.59 -10.71
N LEU A 548 32.67 -2.26 -9.75
CA LEU A 548 32.42 -0.89 -9.30
C LEU A 548 33.44 -0.43 -8.25
N PRO A 549 33.77 0.87 -8.17
CA PRO A 549 34.76 1.39 -7.22
C PRO A 549 34.21 1.32 -5.79
N LYS A 550 35.06 1.01 -4.82
CA LYS A 550 34.66 0.91 -3.40
C LYS A 550 34.79 2.22 -2.64
N ASP A 551 35.68 3.09 -3.11
CA ASP A 551 36.10 4.32 -2.42
C ASP A 551 35.51 5.59 -3.04
N ILE A 552 34.93 5.47 -4.25
CA ILE A 552 34.25 6.55 -4.96
C ILE A 552 32.74 6.28 -4.94
N HIS A 553 31.97 7.21 -4.35
CA HIS A 553 30.50 7.16 -4.45
C HIS A 553 30.04 7.73 -5.80
N LEU A 554 29.12 7.04 -6.47
CA LEU A 554 28.64 7.39 -7.81
C LEU A 554 27.15 7.75 -7.77
N ASP A 555 26.75 8.69 -8.63
CA ASP A 555 25.36 9.09 -8.86
C ASP A 555 25.03 8.89 -10.33
N GLY A 556 24.02 8.07 -10.59
CA GLY A 556 23.75 7.52 -11.92
C GLY A 556 22.37 6.92 -12.05
N GLU A 557 22.01 6.52 -13.27
CA GLU A 557 20.72 5.94 -13.60
C GLU A 557 20.90 4.46 -13.99
N LEU A 558 20.16 3.54 -13.36
CA LEU A 558 20.04 2.17 -13.86
C LEU A 558 19.11 2.19 -15.07
N PHE A 559 19.60 1.82 -16.24
CA PHE A 559 18.97 2.07 -17.53
C PHE A 559 18.94 0.81 -18.39
N GLY A 560 17.75 0.36 -18.78
CA GLY A 560 17.52 -0.77 -19.70
C GLY A 560 17.34 -0.36 -21.16
N GLY A 561 17.83 0.82 -21.55
CA GLY A 561 17.62 1.41 -22.87
C GLY A 561 16.40 2.36 -22.94
N ARG A 562 16.35 3.14 -24.02
CA ARG A 562 15.30 4.15 -24.26
C ARG A 562 13.91 3.50 -24.31
N LYS A 563 12.91 4.19 -23.76
CA LYS A 563 11.50 3.77 -23.59
C LYS A 563 11.29 2.47 -22.80
N LYS A 564 12.34 1.85 -22.24
CA LYS A 564 12.27 0.58 -21.50
C LYS A 564 12.21 0.77 -19.97
N PHE A 565 11.80 1.95 -19.49
CA PHE A 565 11.61 2.29 -18.07
C PHE A 565 10.75 1.29 -17.28
N GLN A 566 9.61 0.86 -17.82
CA GLN A 566 8.73 -0.13 -17.15
C GLN A 566 9.39 -1.51 -17.03
N GLN A 567 10.22 -1.90 -18.01
CA GLN A 567 11.00 -3.12 -17.95
C GLN A 567 12.14 -2.97 -16.94
N THR A 568 12.86 -1.85 -16.97
CA THR A 568 13.92 -1.46 -16.04
C THR A 568 13.45 -1.54 -14.57
N ILE A 569 12.29 -0.95 -14.24
CA ILE A 569 11.70 -1.04 -12.89
C ILE A 569 11.40 -2.49 -12.49
N LYS A 570 10.89 -3.32 -13.41
CA LYS A 570 10.57 -4.73 -13.15
C LYS A 570 11.82 -5.55 -12.84
N VAL A 571 12.94 -5.25 -13.50
CA VAL A 571 14.24 -5.89 -13.27
C VAL A 571 14.88 -5.40 -11.97
N VAL A 572 15.02 -4.08 -11.79
CA VAL A 572 15.68 -3.48 -10.61
C VAL A 572 14.96 -3.81 -9.29
N LYS A 573 13.65 -4.06 -9.32
CA LYS A 573 12.88 -4.54 -8.15
C LYS A 573 13.07 -6.02 -7.81
N ASN A 574 13.78 -6.81 -8.62
CA ASN A 574 13.97 -8.25 -8.40
C ASN A 574 15.43 -8.68 -8.65
N ALA A 575 16.18 -8.93 -7.57
CA ALA A 575 17.56 -9.42 -7.62
C ALA A 575 17.75 -10.74 -8.38
N GLU A 576 16.74 -11.61 -8.41
CA GLU A 576 16.78 -12.91 -9.11
C GLU A 576 16.47 -12.81 -10.62
N CYS A 577 16.27 -11.61 -11.17
CA CYS A 577 15.86 -11.45 -12.57
C CYS A 577 17.02 -11.70 -13.55
N ALA A 578 16.87 -12.63 -14.48
CA ALA A 578 17.89 -12.90 -15.51
C ALA A 578 18.20 -11.68 -16.41
N ASP A 579 17.20 -10.79 -16.60
CA ASP A 579 17.31 -9.59 -17.44
C ASP A 579 18.18 -8.46 -16.84
N TRP A 580 18.80 -8.63 -15.66
CA TRP A 580 19.79 -7.66 -15.14
C TRP A 580 20.96 -7.45 -16.13
N ASN A 581 21.24 -8.43 -17.00
CA ASN A 581 22.27 -8.30 -18.03
C ASN A 581 21.95 -7.30 -19.16
N LYS A 582 20.69 -6.83 -19.24
CA LYS A 582 20.22 -5.79 -20.18
C LYS A 582 20.22 -4.39 -19.55
N ILE A 583 20.53 -4.29 -18.26
CA ILE A 583 20.62 -3.02 -17.55
C ILE A 583 22.08 -2.56 -17.57
N LYS A 584 22.29 -1.26 -17.77
CA LYS A 584 23.56 -0.59 -17.49
C LYS A 584 23.39 0.41 -16.34
N TYR A 585 24.46 0.71 -15.63
CA TYR A 585 24.53 1.81 -14.68
C TYR A 585 25.25 3.01 -15.30
N CYS A 586 24.49 3.99 -15.76
CA CYS A 586 25.00 5.15 -16.48
C CYS A 586 25.27 6.30 -15.48
N VAL A 587 26.54 6.63 -15.24
CA VAL A 587 26.99 7.53 -14.15
C VAL A 587 27.21 8.95 -14.65
N PHE A 588 26.75 9.95 -13.90
CA PHE A 588 26.82 11.37 -14.30
C PHE A 588 27.48 12.33 -13.31
N ASP A 589 27.62 12.00 -12.02
CA ASP A 589 28.32 12.83 -11.02
C ASP A 589 28.84 11.98 -9.83
N SER A 590 29.69 12.56 -8.96
CA SER A 590 30.29 11.94 -7.76
C SER A 590 29.97 12.74 -6.49
N PRO A 591 28.98 12.32 -5.66
CA PRO A 591 28.53 13.09 -4.48
C PRO A 591 29.53 13.11 -3.32
N ASN A 592 30.61 12.31 -3.38
CA ASN A 592 31.68 12.31 -2.37
C ASN A 592 32.64 13.49 -2.58
N MET A 593 32.96 13.80 -3.84
CA MET A 593 33.89 14.86 -4.26
C MET A 593 33.24 16.26 -4.23
N GLY A 594 32.22 16.47 -3.39
CA GLY A 594 31.27 17.59 -3.54
C GLY A 594 31.83 19.01 -3.34
N LYS A 595 33.07 19.14 -2.82
CA LYS A 595 33.81 20.40 -2.70
C LYS A 595 34.49 20.82 -4.01
N ASP A 596 34.78 19.87 -4.90
CA ASP A 596 35.43 20.14 -6.18
C ASP A 596 34.42 20.61 -7.24
N THR A 597 34.91 21.34 -8.24
CA THR A 597 34.11 21.79 -9.39
C THR A 597 33.64 20.61 -10.25
N PHE A 598 32.53 20.79 -10.97
CA PHE A 598 31.95 19.74 -11.79
C PHE A 598 32.94 19.13 -12.79
N GLU A 599 33.78 19.95 -13.43
CA GLU A 599 34.80 19.52 -14.38
C GLU A 599 35.81 18.56 -13.75
N LYS A 600 36.23 18.82 -12.50
CA LYS A 600 37.12 17.92 -11.76
C LYS A 600 36.41 16.61 -11.44
N ARG A 601 35.18 16.66 -10.91
CA ARG A 601 34.41 15.44 -10.55
C ARG A 601 34.15 14.57 -11.78
N THR A 602 33.68 15.17 -12.87
CA THR A 602 33.48 14.51 -14.17
C THR A 602 34.78 13.93 -14.71
N LYS A 603 35.90 14.68 -14.68
CA LYS A 603 37.20 14.14 -15.11
C LYS A 603 37.64 12.95 -14.25
N THR A 604 37.66 13.06 -12.93
CA THR A 604 38.11 11.96 -12.04
C THR A 604 37.25 10.70 -12.19
N VAL A 605 35.93 10.85 -12.39
CA VAL A 605 35.06 9.71 -12.69
C VAL A 605 35.37 9.14 -14.09
N LYS A 606 35.51 9.98 -15.12
CA LYS A 606 35.83 9.52 -16.48
C LYS A 606 37.18 8.82 -16.57
N ASP A 607 38.25 9.41 -16.02
CA ASP A 607 39.59 8.82 -15.96
C ASP A 607 39.55 7.42 -15.29
N TRP A 608 38.72 7.24 -14.25
CA TRP A 608 38.51 5.94 -13.61
C TRP A 608 37.75 4.95 -14.52
N PHE A 609 36.68 5.39 -15.20
CA PHE A 609 35.92 4.54 -16.13
C PHE A 609 36.74 4.12 -17.36
N ASP A 610 37.52 5.04 -17.94
CA ASP A 610 38.38 4.78 -19.09
C ASP A 610 39.53 3.81 -18.74
N ALA A 611 39.99 3.80 -17.48
CA ALA A 611 40.99 2.85 -16.99
C ALA A 611 40.42 1.46 -16.63
N ASN A 612 39.24 1.39 -16.00
CA ASN A 612 38.70 0.14 -15.44
C ASN A 612 37.68 -0.58 -16.34
N LYS A 613 37.00 0.15 -17.23
CA LYS A 613 36.03 -0.36 -18.23
C LYS A 613 35.05 -1.43 -17.68
N PRO A 614 34.30 -1.14 -16.60
CA PRO A 614 33.40 -2.11 -15.96
C PRO A 614 32.28 -2.59 -16.90
N GLN A 615 31.98 -3.89 -16.90
CA GLN A 615 31.11 -4.50 -17.92
C GLN A 615 29.65 -3.96 -17.93
N TYR A 616 29.12 -3.59 -16.77
CA TYR A 616 27.71 -3.23 -16.59
C TYR A 616 27.50 -1.76 -16.16
N ALA A 617 28.53 -0.93 -16.26
CA ALA A 617 28.45 0.50 -15.96
C ALA A 617 29.18 1.33 -17.01
N GLU A 618 28.71 2.54 -17.26
CA GLU A 618 29.30 3.46 -18.23
C GLU A 618 29.24 4.90 -17.74
N PHE A 619 30.19 5.73 -18.17
CA PHE A 619 30.10 7.16 -17.93
C PHE A 619 29.10 7.80 -18.92
N CYS A 620 28.24 8.67 -18.42
CA CYS A 620 27.28 9.41 -19.24
C CYS A 620 27.98 10.62 -19.86
N ASP A 621 28.25 10.56 -21.17
CA ASP A 621 29.01 11.58 -21.88
C ASP A 621 28.41 12.99 -21.77
N GLN A 622 29.32 13.97 -21.67
CA GLN A 622 29.02 15.37 -21.41
C GLN A 622 29.82 16.25 -22.38
N TYR A 623 29.15 17.20 -23.03
CA TYR A 623 29.75 18.15 -23.97
C TYR A 623 29.26 19.58 -23.67
N LYS A 624 29.98 20.59 -24.13
CA LYS A 624 29.58 21.99 -23.91
C LYS A 624 28.60 22.48 -24.96
N CYS A 625 27.60 23.22 -24.51
CA CYS A 625 26.66 23.99 -25.33
C CYS A 625 27.39 25.14 -26.03
N THR A 626 27.43 25.16 -27.36
CA THR A 626 28.01 26.28 -28.14
C THR A 626 26.99 27.39 -28.42
N SER A 627 25.71 27.04 -28.61
CA SER A 627 24.64 27.98 -28.94
C SER A 627 23.30 27.47 -28.43
N LYS A 628 22.34 28.39 -28.23
CA LYS A 628 20.95 28.02 -27.90
C LYS A 628 20.31 27.19 -29.03
N GLN A 629 20.65 27.46 -30.29
CA GLN A 629 20.19 26.70 -31.44
C GLN A 629 20.64 25.24 -31.35
N GLN A 630 21.92 25.00 -31.03
CA GLN A 630 22.45 23.65 -30.80
C GLN A 630 21.65 22.92 -29.71
N LEU A 631 21.37 23.55 -28.57
CA LEU A 631 20.58 22.95 -27.48
C LEU A 631 19.16 22.54 -27.92
N GLU A 632 18.53 23.32 -28.80
CA GLU A 632 17.21 23.01 -29.34
C GLU A 632 17.25 21.90 -30.42
N ASP A 633 18.31 21.84 -31.23
CA ASP A 633 18.50 20.80 -32.24
C ASP A 633 18.98 19.46 -31.66
N ASP A 634 19.86 19.48 -30.66
CA ASP A 634 20.21 18.31 -29.85
C ASP A 634 18.98 17.77 -29.12
N LEU A 635 18.07 18.63 -28.63
CA LEU A 635 16.79 18.17 -28.04
C LEU A 635 15.89 17.48 -29.09
N LYS A 636 15.76 18.04 -30.31
CA LYS A 636 14.99 17.41 -31.41
C LYS A 636 15.58 16.05 -31.78
N LYS A 637 16.91 15.99 -31.95
CA LYS A 637 17.67 14.76 -32.23
C LYS A 637 17.48 13.73 -31.12
N MET A 638 17.56 14.14 -29.86
CA MET A 638 17.41 13.26 -28.70
C MET A 638 16.02 12.62 -28.66
N ILE A 639 14.97 13.40 -28.93
CA ILE A 639 13.57 12.93 -28.98
C ILE A 639 13.34 11.99 -30.17
N LYS A 640 13.88 12.30 -31.36
CA LYS A 640 13.82 11.40 -32.54
C LYS A 640 14.52 10.06 -32.28
N LEU A 641 15.59 10.06 -31.50
CA LEU A 641 16.29 8.86 -31.02
C LEU A 641 15.58 8.14 -29.86
N GLY A 642 14.39 8.60 -29.44
CA GLY A 642 13.57 8.00 -28.38
C GLY A 642 13.95 8.38 -26.94
N GLY A 643 14.84 9.36 -26.74
CA GLY A 643 15.29 9.84 -25.43
C GLY A 643 14.31 10.81 -24.76
N GLU A 644 14.43 10.97 -23.43
CA GLU A 644 13.46 11.72 -22.60
C GLU A 644 13.65 13.26 -22.65
N GLY A 645 14.83 13.71 -23.09
CA GLY A 645 15.24 15.11 -23.09
C GLY A 645 16.73 15.27 -22.80
N LEU A 646 17.13 16.42 -22.27
CA LEU A 646 18.51 16.76 -21.94
C LEU A 646 18.65 17.21 -20.48
N MET A 647 19.82 16.94 -19.89
CA MET A 647 20.26 17.50 -18.62
C MET A 647 21.31 18.57 -18.90
N ILE A 648 21.27 19.68 -18.15
CA ILE A 648 22.19 20.82 -18.34
C ILE A 648 22.83 21.18 -16.99
N ARG A 649 24.16 21.26 -16.92
CA ARG A 649 24.94 21.56 -15.71
C ARG A 649 25.77 22.83 -15.86
N GLU A 650 25.72 23.69 -14.84
CA GLU A 650 26.49 24.92 -14.79
C GLU A 650 28.00 24.65 -14.64
N PRO A 651 28.88 25.28 -15.44
CA PRO A 651 30.33 25.10 -15.32
C PRO A 651 30.85 25.54 -13.95
N GLY A 652 31.93 24.91 -13.47
CA GLY A 652 32.53 25.23 -12.17
C GLY A 652 31.71 24.78 -10.95
N SER A 653 30.45 24.35 -11.12
CA SER A 653 29.51 24.17 -10.00
C SER A 653 29.88 23.03 -9.04
N VAL A 654 29.69 23.29 -7.74
CA VAL A 654 29.86 22.31 -6.64
C VAL A 654 28.68 21.31 -6.59
N TYR A 655 28.79 20.25 -5.78
CA TYR A 655 27.69 19.29 -5.58
C TYR A 655 26.77 19.75 -4.44
N GLU A 656 25.74 20.52 -4.79
CA GLU A 656 24.69 20.91 -3.83
C GLU A 656 23.75 19.73 -3.52
N ARG A 657 23.62 19.37 -2.24
CA ARG A 657 22.80 18.25 -1.76
C ARG A 657 21.30 18.60 -1.63
N CYS A 658 20.78 19.39 -2.57
CA CYS A 658 19.42 19.93 -2.57
C CYS A 658 18.90 20.10 -4.02
N ARG A 659 17.81 20.85 -4.22
CA ARG A 659 17.40 21.26 -5.58
C ARG A 659 18.09 22.57 -5.96
N SER A 660 19.13 22.47 -6.79
CA SER A 660 19.95 23.62 -7.21
C SER A 660 19.51 24.20 -8.56
N LYS A 661 19.86 25.47 -8.82
CA LYS A 661 19.82 26.06 -10.17
C LYS A 661 21.02 25.61 -11.04
N THR A 662 22.11 25.15 -10.43
CA THR A 662 23.32 24.65 -11.11
C THR A 662 23.11 23.34 -11.89
N LEU A 663 21.92 22.73 -11.79
CA LEU A 663 21.48 21.58 -12.58
C LEU A 663 20.04 21.80 -13.05
N LEU A 664 19.85 21.78 -14.37
CA LEU A 664 18.57 21.98 -15.05
C LEU A 664 18.21 20.74 -15.87
N LYS A 665 16.91 20.49 -16.06
CA LYS A 665 16.39 19.51 -17.02
C LYS A 665 15.59 20.21 -18.11
N LEU A 666 15.88 19.87 -19.35
CA LEU A 666 15.17 20.30 -20.54
C LEU A 666 14.37 19.11 -21.08
N LYS A 667 13.06 19.26 -21.16
CA LYS A 667 12.15 18.28 -21.78
C LYS A 667 11.23 19.01 -22.73
N LYS A 668 10.91 18.38 -23.86
CA LYS A 668 9.70 18.74 -24.60
C LYS A 668 8.48 18.25 -23.81
N PHE A 669 7.41 19.02 -23.89
CA PHE A 669 6.07 18.62 -23.49
C PHE A 669 5.17 18.83 -24.69
N TYR A 670 4.11 18.04 -24.77
CA TYR A 670 3.09 18.12 -25.79
C TYR A 670 1.78 18.50 -25.10
N ASP A 671 1.04 19.40 -25.73
CA ASP A 671 -0.29 19.81 -25.28
C ASP A 671 -1.29 19.27 -26.30
N ALA A 672 -2.32 18.58 -25.81
CA ALA A 672 -3.36 17.92 -26.60
C ALA A 672 -4.73 18.14 -25.96
N GLU A 673 -5.79 17.72 -26.65
CA GLU A 673 -7.17 17.92 -26.24
C GLU A 673 -7.89 16.60 -25.98
N ALA A 674 -8.82 16.60 -25.03
CA ALA A 674 -9.61 15.41 -24.72
C ALA A 674 -11.00 15.79 -24.18
N VAL A 675 -12.02 15.03 -24.56
CA VAL A 675 -13.39 15.18 -24.03
C VAL A 675 -13.47 14.57 -22.63
N VAL A 676 -14.02 15.31 -21.67
CA VAL A 676 -14.32 14.79 -20.32
C VAL A 676 -15.52 13.86 -20.39
N ILE A 677 -15.31 12.57 -20.08
CA ILE A 677 -16.32 11.50 -20.12
C ILE A 677 -16.84 11.10 -18.73
N GLY A 678 -16.33 11.73 -17.67
CA GLY A 678 -16.75 11.49 -16.28
C GLY A 678 -15.67 11.90 -15.28
N TYR A 679 -15.88 11.58 -14.01
CA TYR A 679 -14.98 11.93 -12.91
C TYR A 679 -14.59 10.70 -12.10
N ASP A 680 -13.47 10.75 -11.37
CA ASP A 680 -13.19 9.88 -10.23
C ASP A 680 -13.24 10.70 -8.92
N PRO A 681 -13.83 10.14 -7.85
CA PRO A 681 -13.90 10.82 -6.55
C PRO A 681 -12.51 11.01 -5.95
N GLY A 682 -12.31 12.15 -5.29
CA GLY A 682 -11.09 12.46 -4.58
C GLY A 682 -10.91 11.68 -3.27
N LYS A 683 -9.66 11.60 -2.83
CA LYS A 683 -9.20 10.97 -1.58
C LYS A 683 -8.31 11.94 -0.81
N GLY A 684 -8.12 11.72 0.49
CA GLY A 684 -7.30 12.60 1.34
C GLY A 684 -7.81 14.04 1.32
N ARG A 685 -6.94 15.03 1.09
CA ARG A 685 -7.27 16.46 1.02
C ARG A 685 -8.42 16.81 0.05
N VAL A 686 -8.64 16.00 -0.99
CA VAL A 686 -9.67 16.24 -2.02
C VAL A 686 -10.90 15.35 -1.87
N THR A 687 -11.11 14.72 -0.70
CA THR A 687 -12.31 13.93 -0.39
C THR A 687 -13.57 14.82 -0.47
N GLY A 688 -14.64 14.32 -1.11
CA GLY A 688 -15.86 15.11 -1.36
C GLY A 688 -15.77 16.03 -2.59
N ALA A 689 -14.63 16.07 -3.28
CA ALA A 689 -14.40 16.79 -4.53
C ALA A 689 -13.91 15.84 -5.63
N VAL A 690 -13.68 16.34 -6.85
CA VAL A 690 -13.12 15.54 -7.95
C VAL A 690 -11.61 15.29 -7.75
N GLY A 691 -11.23 14.02 -7.75
CA GLY A 691 -9.84 13.58 -7.67
C GLY A 691 -9.15 13.64 -9.03
N ALA A 692 -9.82 13.15 -10.07
CA ALA A 692 -9.35 13.19 -11.45
C ALA A 692 -10.52 13.26 -12.44
N LEU A 693 -10.30 13.89 -13.59
CA LEU A 693 -11.19 13.78 -14.74
C LEU A 693 -10.89 12.46 -15.47
N LYS A 694 -11.95 11.77 -15.91
CA LYS A 694 -11.85 10.70 -16.92
C LYS A 694 -12.01 11.36 -18.28
N CYS A 695 -11.03 11.15 -19.16
CA CYS A 695 -10.94 11.85 -20.44
C CYS A 695 -10.80 10.86 -21.60
N ARG A 696 -11.32 11.22 -22.78
CA ARG A 696 -11.16 10.45 -24.01
C ARG A 696 -10.47 11.32 -25.07
N MET A 697 -9.40 10.76 -25.63
CA MET A 697 -8.61 11.28 -26.76
C MET A 697 -9.38 11.21 -28.08
N GLU A 698 -8.87 11.89 -29.11
CA GLU A 698 -9.39 11.83 -30.48
C GLU A 698 -9.38 10.38 -31.02
N CYS A 699 -8.27 9.66 -30.83
CA CYS A 699 -8.12 8.23 -31.13
C CYS A 699 -9.01 7.29 -30.27
N GLY A 700 -9.97 7.83 -29.52
CA GLY A 700 -10.90 7.08 -28.67
C GLY A 700 -10.30 6.53 -27.37
N LYS A 701 -9.00 6.77 -27.11
CA LYS A 701 -8.30 6.25 -25.93
C LYS A 701 -8.80 6.93 -24.64
N GLU A 702 -9.27 6.13 -23.68
CA GLU A 702 -9.64 6.62 -22.35
C GLU A 702 -8.43 6.67 -21.39
N PHE A 703 -8.32 7.77 -20.63
CA PHE A 703 -7.27 8.00 -19.63
C PHE A 703 -7.77 8.89 -18.48
N LYS A 704 -6.89 9.26 -17.54
CA LYS A 704 -7.23 10.04 -16.35
C LYS A 704 -6.31 11.25 -16.16
N VAL A 705 -6.88 12.40 -15.83
CA VAL A 705 -6.15 13.65 -15.55
C VAL A 705 -6.41 14.06 -14.09
N GLY A 706 -5.43 13.80 -13.21
CA GLY A 706 -5.51 14.10 -11.78
C GLY A 706 -4.70 15.33 -11.33
N SER A 707 -3.73 15.76 -12.14
CA SER A 707 -2.84 16.89 -11.88
C SER A 707 -3.28 18.14 -12.65
N GLY A 708 -2.91 19.33 -12.16
CA GLY A 708 -3.24 20.63 -12.79
C GLY A 708 -4.59 21.24 -12.35
N LEU A 709 -5.56 20.42 -11.94
CA LEU A 709 -6.85 20.88 -11.40
C LEU A 709 -6.65 21.68 -10.09
N SER A 710 -7.10 22.94 -10.09
CA SER A 710 -7.16 23.78 -8.89
C SER A 710 -8.29 23.34 -7.96
N ASP A 711 -8.28 23.79 -6.70
CA ASP A 711 -9.34 23.43 -5.76
C ASP A 711 -10.70 24.08 -6.09
N LYS A 712 -10.73 25.07 -7.00
CA LYS A 712 -11.96 25.55 -7.64
C LYS A 712 -12.47 24.53 -8.67
N ASP A 713 -11.61 24.07 -9.58
CA ASP A 713 -11.95 23.03 -10.57
C ASP A 713 -12.40 21.72 -9.89
N ARG A 714 -11.81 21.36 -8.76
CA ARG A 714 -12.19 20.13 -8.04
C ARG A 714 -13.58 20.19 -7.42
N LYS A 715 -14.01 21.39 -6.98
CA LYS A 715 -15.36 21.66 -6.46
C LYS A 715 -16.38 21.91 -7.59
N ARG A 716 -15.94 22.42 -8.74
CA ARG A 716 -16.75 22.68 -9.93
C ARG A 716 -16.01 22.17 -11.19
N PRO A 717 -16.06 20.85 -11.46
CA PRO A 717 -15.28 20.26 -12.55
C PRO A 717 -15.75 20.72 -13.94
N PRO A 718 -14.84 20.76 -14.93
CA PRO A 718 -15.20 20.83 -16.35
C PRO A 718 -16.28 19.80 -16.67
N LYS A 719 -17.40 20.26 -17.25
CA LYS A 719 -18.61 19.45 -17.47
C LYS A 719 -18.29 18.20 -18.29
N ILE A 720 -19.00 17.11 -18.04
CA ILE A 720 -18.99 15.96 -18.96
C ILE A 720 -19.43 16.44 -20.36
N GLY A 721 -18.68 16.09 -21.40
CA GLY A 721 -18.81 16.60 -22.76
C GLY A 721 -17.91 17.80 -23.08
N SER A 722 -17.35 18.52 -22.09
CA SER A 722 -16.40 19.60 -22.36
C SER A 722 -15.04 19.07 -22.82
N ILE A 723 -14.40 19.80 -23.73
CA ILE A 723 -13.03 19.53 -24.17
C ILE A 723 -12.06 20.27 -23.25
N ILE A 724 -11.02 19.56 -22.79
CA ILE A 724 -9.95 20.13 -21.98
C ILE A 724 -8.63 20.06 -22.72
N THR A 725 -7.78 21.06 -22.55
CA THR A 725 -6.36 20.99 -22.95
C THR A 725 -5.56 20.37 -21.81
N TYR A 726 -4.75 19.36 -22.12
CA TYR A 726 -3.88 18.68 -21.17
C TYR A 726 -2.44 18.60 -21.69
N LYS A 727 -1.50 18.82 -20.78
CA LYS A 727 -0.06 18.74 -20.99
C LYS A 727 0.48 17.38 -20.61
N PHE A 728 1.26 16.75 -21.48
CA PHE A 728 1.91 15.46 -21.23
C PHE A 728 3.34 15.42 -21.81
N GLN A 729 4.07 14.32 -21.63
CA GLN A 729 5.46 14.18 -22.09
C GLN A 729 5.60 13.22 -23.28
N GLU A 730 4.90 12.09 -23.24
CA GLU A 730 4.89 11.06 -24.29
C GLU A 730 3.67 10.15 -24.10
N TYR A 731 3.31 9.34 -25.10
CA TYR A 731 2.39 8.22 -24.89
C TYR A 731 3.13 7.00 -24.31
N THR A 732 2.47 6.28 -23.41
CA THR A 732 2.90 4.94 -22.99
C THR A 732 2.76 3.92 -24.14
N ASN A 733 3.37 2.74 -24.03
CA ASN A 733 3.18 1.61 -24.96
C ASN A 733 1.71 1.14 -25.12
N SER A 734 0.77 1.71 -24.35
CA SER A 734 -0.67 1.46 -24.46
C SER A 734 -1.43 2.55 -25.23
N GLY A 735 -0.75 3.62 -25.68
CA GLY A 735 -1.36 4.82 -26.27
C GLY A 735 -1.82 5.88 -25.26
N SER A 736 -1.94 5.56 -23.96
CA SER A 736 -2.36 6.55 -22.96
C SER A 736 -1.24 7.55 -22.60
N PRO A 737 -1.53 8.86 -22.39
CA PRO A 737 -0.55 9.89 -22.05
C PRO A 737 0.20 9.64 -20.73
N ARG A 738 1.50 9.92 -20.70
CA ARG A 738 2.36 9.84 -19.51
C ARG A 738 2.42 11.19 -18.79
N PHE A 739 2.05 11.17 -17.50
CA PHE A 739 1.95 12.34 -16.60
C PHE A 739 1.06 13.49 -17.12
N PRO A 740 -0.20 13.24 -17.53
CA PRO A 740 -1.11 14.27 -18.02
C PRO A 740 -1.47 15.27 -16.92
N THR A 741 -1.40 16.55 -17.25
CA THR A 741 -1.67 17.70 -16.38
C THR A 741 -2.68 18.61 -17.06
N TYR A 742 -3.82 18.88 -16.41
CA TYR A 742 -4.83 19.80 -16.89
C TYR A 742 -4.27 21.23 -17.03
N LEU A 743 -4.58 21.91 -18.14
CA LEU A 743 -4.26 23.32 -18.35
C LEU A 743 -5.51 24.22 -18.31
N GLY A 744 -6.64 23.76 -18.88
CA GLY A 744 -7.88 24.52 -18.96
C GLY A 744 -8.96 23.82 -19.79
N VAL A 745 -10.14 24.45 -19.87
CA VAL A 745 -11.21 24.07 -20.80
C VAL A 745 -11.01 24.79 -22.12
N ARG A 746 -11.07 24.08 -23.25
CA ARG A 746 -11.04 24.64 -24.61
C ARG A 746 -12.49 24.84 -25.06
N ILE A 747 -12.99 26.05 -24.87
CA ILE A 747 -14.41 26.42 -25.09
C ILE A 747 -14.71 26.58 -26.59
N ASP A 748 -13.67 26.93 -27.33
CA ASP A 748 -13.58 27.14 -28.78
C ASP A 748 -13.27 25.87 -29.59
N ALA A 749 -13.21 24.69 -28.93
CA ALA A 749 -13.11 23.40 -29.58
C ALA A 749 -14.49 22.74 -29.74
N THR A 750 -14.79 22.24 -30.94
CA THR A 750 -15.95 21.36 -31.19
C THR A 750 -15.60 19.89 -31.02
N GLU A 751 -14.36 19.52 -31.34
CA GLU A 751 -13.83 18.15 -31.30
C GLU A 751 -12.41 18.16 -30.69
N PRO A 752 -12.02 17.12 -29.92
CA PRO A 752 -10.68 17.04 -29.36
C PRO A 752 -9.65 16.70 -30.44
N LYS A 753 -8.47 17.30 -30.38
CA LYS A 753 -7.31 16.93 -31.19
C LYS A 753 -6.20 16.27 -30.38
N ASP A 754 -5.73 15.11 -30.82
CA ASP A 754 -4.54 14.47 -30.25
C ASP A 754 -3.26 15.17 -30.74
N ALA A 755 -2.17 15.11 -29.96
CA ALA A 755 -0.93 15.74 -30.35
C ALA A 755 -0.11 14.85 -31.30
N GLU A 756 0.31 15.45 -32.41
CA GLU A 756 1.32 14.93 -33.34
C GLU A 756 2.66 14.74 -32.60
N LEU A 757 2.99 13.47 -32.31
CA LEU A 757 4.33 13.08 -31.92
C LEU A 757 5.13 12.75 -33.18
N PRO A 758 6.44 13.10 -33.24
CA PRO A 758 7.27 12.65 -34.35
C PRO A 758 7.33 11.12 -34.37
N GLU A 759 7.14 10.54 -35.56
CA GLU A 759 7.24 9.11 -35.77
C GLU A 759 8.63 8.59 -35.37
N LEU A 760 8.63 7.38 -34.83
CA LEU A 760 9.83 6.69 -34.37
C LEU A 760 10.31 5.76 -35.49
N PRO A 761 11.63 5.54 -35.64
CA PRO A 761 12.13 4.39 -36.40
C PRO A 761 11.53 3.09 -35.83
N ASP A 762 11.19 2.14 -36.71
CA ASP A 762 10.57 0.86 -36.34
C ASP A 762 11.43 -0.03 -35.43
N ASP A 763 12.72 0.28 -35.27
CA ASP A 763 13.75 -0.54 -34.61
C ASP A 763 13.87 -0.36 -33.07
N ILE A 764 12.96 0.33 -32.37
CA ILE A 764 13.15 0.83 -30.97
C ILE A 764 12.38 0.06 -29.87
#